data_AF-A0A6S4QTA5-F1
#
_entry.id   AF-A0A6S4QTA5-F1
#
_cell.length_a   1.000
_cell.length_b   1.000
_cell.length_c   1.000
_cell.angle_alpha   90.00
_cell.angle_beta   90.00
_cell.angle_gamma   90.00
#
_symmetry.space_group_name_H-M   'P 1'
#
loop_
_entity.id
_entity.type
_entity.pdbx_description
1 polymer ?
#
loop_
_entity_poly.entity_id
_entity_poly.type
_entity_poly.pdbx_seq_one_letter_code
_entity_poly.pdbx_strand_id
1 'polypeptide(L)'
;MATDSDALAGTMGDSLAGSERNARSGSAPTSKTTAASSSSKVDSNNRSHSINRTAGGNSATNGDLRSSLLGFFNTFRIDELWKNSSTVLVLLVMVGLMMILVPLPAPLLDFFMIVNIIIAITIIITVINTKNPLEFSTFPTVLLFATGFRLAVNISSTRLILSQGINFNGQVVQAFANFVTGGSYWIGVVIFIIIITVQFFVITRGANRSSEVIARFKLDALPGKQIAIDSDLNAGLINEQQAIERRKNIQREADFYGSMDGAGKFISGEVLASIIIIFINIIGGIFIGIVVKGEGFQLASESYVKFAIGDGLVAAVPSLITAITSGIIVTRNVEEDNIAEDLSAQLFNSSRTFYIIGLFVLFLGFLPGFPKVISFVLTASAFYIGYVLSKARPPTQTATSEPTEEAAKRTDRDDFSPERIVEGIQVDPIEIELGYELIVMADESKGGDLLDRVRKCRKQLALELGLVIPHVRITDNLQLKGTEYQIKINGSVIGSALLMVGKLLAIDSTGGTLTLEFPQIKDPVFGLPAYWIDEKHRAMADKKGFTIVDPPTIISTHLSELMKLSTDDILGRKETQSILDIVKKNNPPLVKEMEGLSLKISHFQKLLKGLLEERVSIRNVNTILEVLCDNATGDHFHYFDVLERVRQALGRQISATYSDDAKNINAVVLSRKIENDLIEKVKETGGVRFINIDPANLRTLLEAIAKKIAHLKEKGYQPLIVTDSFIRKPLREVCKKSFQDLVVISSEEIASGYYLNILDEI
;
A
#
# COMPACT_ATOMS: atom_id res chain seq x y z
N MET A 1 -40.85 -52.53 36.42
CA MET A 1 -39.66 -53.38 36.19
C MET A 1 -38.46 -52.45 36.40
N ALA A 2 -37.89 -52.34 37.61
CA ALA A 2 -37.01 -53.31 38.26
C ALA A 2 -35.82 -53.67 37.34
N THR A 3 -34.54 -53.56 37.68
CA THR A 3 -33.78 -53.44 38.96
C THR A 3 -32.29 -53.32 38.54
N ASP A 4 -31.53 -52.39 39.12
CA ASP A 4 -30.42 -52.56 40.11
C ASP A 4 -29.08 -53.15 39.63
N SER A 5 -28.00 -52.43 39.94
CA SER A 5 -26.85 -52.85 40.80
C SER A 5 -25.72 -51.78 40.70
N ASP A 6 -25.44 -51.00 41.75
CA ASP A 6 -24.53 -51.24 42.89
C ASP A 6 -23.03 -51.04 42.53
N ALA A 7 -22.14 -50.38 43.31
CA ALA A 7 -22.21 -49.88 44.69
C ALA A 7 -21.00 -48.97 45.06
N LEU A 8 -21.11 -48.37 46.27
CA LEU A 8 -20.09 -47.89 47.25
C LEU A 8 -19.42 -46.52 47.05
N ALA A 9 -19.17 -45.66 48.05
CA ALA A 9 -19.68 -45.37 49.40
C ALA A 9 -18.76 -44.27 50.03
N GLY A 10 -19.29 -43.43 50.93
CA GLY A 10 -18.53 -42.70 51.97
C GLY A 10 -18.47 -41.17 51.81
N THR A 11 -19.38 -40.34 52.33
CA THR A 11 -19.61 -39.87 53.74
C THR A 11 -18.90 -38.57 54.14
N MET A 12 -19.73 -37.60 54.57
CA MET A 12 -19.51 -36.53 55.59
C MET A 12 -18.42 -35.47 55.30
N GLY A 13 -18.53 -34.20 55.69
CA GLY A 13 -19.42 -33.47 56.59
C GLY A 13 -18.77 -32.10 56.90
N ASP A 14 -19.60 -31.18 57.38
CA ASP A 14 -19.39 -29.75 57.61
C ASP A 14 -18.12 -29.27 58.35
N SER A 15 -17.82 -27.99 58.04
CA SER A 15 -17.36 -26.91 58.95
C SER A 15 -16.06 -27.08 59.73
N LEU A 16 -15.17 -26.09 59.62
CA LEU A 16 -14.65 -25.38 60.80
C LEU A 16 -13.77 -24.18 60.41
N ALA A 17 -14.02 -23.09 61.14
CA ALA A 17 -13.24 -21.88 61.23
C ALA A 17 -11.87 -22.11 61.89
N GLY A 18 -10.96 -21.13 61.75
CA GLY A 18 -10.10 -20.75 62.85
C GLY A 18 -8.62 -20.52 62.57
N SER A 19 -8.24 -19.25 62.77
CA SER A 19 -7.09 -18.82 63.58
C SER A 19 -5.67 -18.90 63.02
N GLU A 20 -5.16 -17.70 62.73
CA GLU A 20 -3.86 -17.14 63.16
C GLU A 20 -2.92 -18.02 64.02
N ARG A 21 -1.63 -18.04 63.63
CA ARG A 21 -0.42 -17.78 64.46
C ARG A 21 0.82 -17.73 63.54
N ASN A 22 1.55 -16.62 63.40
CA ASN A 22 2.55 -16.00 64.29
C ASN A 22 3.97 -16.61 64.18
N ALA A 23 4.95 -15.84 63.66
CA ALA A 23 6.39 -15.79 64.04
C ALA A 23 7.16 -14.91 63.02
N ARG A 24 7.58 -13.67 63.33
CA ARG A 24 8.70 -13.17 64.17
C ARG A 24 10.06 -13.02 63.46
N SER A 25 10.67 -11.87 63.78
CA SER A 25 12.06 -11.39 63.56
C SER A 25 12.33 -10.77 62.18
N GLY A 26 12.87 -9.56 62.03
CA GLY A 26 13.46 -8.61 62.97
C GLY A 26 14.93 -8.33 62.62
N SER A 27 15.24 -7.05 62.42
CA SER A 27 16.58 -6.39 62.39
C SER A 27 17.34 -6.28 61.05
N ALA A 28 17.59 -5.02 60.68
CA ALA A 28 18.77 -4.56 59.92
C ALA A 28 20.04 -4.70 60.80
N PRO A 29 21.28 -4.68 60.27
CA PRO A 29 21.94 -3.40 59.99
C PRO A 29 23.06 -3.39 58.91
N THR A 30 23.61 -2.18 58.79
CA THR A 30 24.72 -1.55 58.07
C THR A 30 26.10 -2.21 57.86
N SER A 31 26.66 -1.98 56.66
CA SER A 31 27.98 -1.39 56.31
C SER A 31 29.32 -2.16 56.38
N LYS A 32 30.20 -1.74 55.43
CA LYS A 32 31.68 -1.80 55.37
C LYS A 32 32.30 -3.10 54.82
N THR A 33 33.41 -3.14 54.06
CA THR A 33 34.34 -2.20 53.39
C THR A 33 35.38 -3.08 52.66
N THR A 34 35.94 -2.64 51.52
CA THR A 34 37.38 -2.69 51.09
C THR A 34 37.44 -2.68 49.55
N ALA A 35 38.44 -2.18 48.84
CA ALA A 35 39.47 -1.13 48.99
C ALA A 35 40.33 -1.24 47.70
N ALA A 36 40.70 -0.13 47.07
CA ALA A 36 42.00 0.03 46.38
C ALA A 36 42.19 1.47 45.88
N SER A 37 43.41 1.95 46.05
CA SER A 37 43.90 3.33 46.02
C SER A 37 44.91 3.58 44.90
N SER A 38 45.00 4.82 44.40
CA SER A 38 46.24 5.58 44.06
C SER A 38 45.82 6.96 43.49
N SER A 39 46.03 8.09 44.18
CA SER A 39 47.23 8.99 44.17
C SER A 39 47.73 9.33 42.76
N SER A 40 48.04 10.56 42.32
CA SER A 40 48.25 11.89 42.92
C SER A 40 48.68 12.87 41.80
N LYS A 41 48.56 14.19 42.06
CA LYS A 41 49.34 15.37 41.58
C LYS A 41 48.41 16.49 41.11
N VAL A 42 48.22 17.62 41.82
CA VAL A 42 49.14 18.67 42.32
C VAL A 42 49.35 19.80 41.29
N ASP A 43 48.98 21.01 41.73
CA ASP A 43 49.46 22.35 41.37
C ASP A 43 49.13 22.93 39.98
N SER A 44 48.92 24.22 39.78
CA SER A 44 48.87 25.43 40.62
C SER A 44 48.51 26.62 39.71
N ASN A 45 48.06 27.75 40.30
CA ASN A 45 48.33 29.15 39.91
C ASN A 45 48.02 29.61 38.46
N ASN A 46 47.59 30.84 38.17
CA ASN A 46 47.71 32.09 38.87
C ASN A 46 46.70 33.10 38.31
N ARG A 47 46.29 34.04 39.17
CA ARG A 47 45.63 35.30 38.80
C ARG A 47 46.63 36.29 38.22
N SER A 48 46.14 37.22 37.41
CA SER A 48 46.47 38.67 37.44
C SER A 48 45.75 39.37 36.29
N HIS A 49 45.46 40.67 36.28
CA HIS A 49 45.07 41.67 37.29
C HIS A 49 44.66 42.91 36.47
N SER A 50 43.99 43.88 37.11
CA SER A 50 43.73 45.29 36.73
C SER A 50 42.37 45.50 36.04
N ILE A 51 41.32 46.05 36.68
CA ILE A 51 41.15 47.33 37.41
C ILE A 51 41.44 48.54 36.52
N ASN A 52 40.39 49.21 36.02
CA ASN A 52 40.19 50.61 36.36
C ASN A 52 38.75 51.13 36.21
N ARG A 53 38.43 52.05 37.13
CA ARG A 53 37.20 52.82 37.36
C ARG A 53 36.87 53.81 36.24
N THR A 54 35.59 54.14 36.08
CA THR A 54 34.93 55.48 36.26
C THR A 54 33.59 55.47 35.49
N ALA A 55 32.45 55.51 36.18
CA ALA A 55 31.68 56.72 36.54
C ALA A 55 30.92 57.37 35.37
N GLY A 56 29.57 57.37 35.48
CA GLY A 56 28.73 58.45 34.95
C GLY A 56 27.78 58.11 33.80
N GLY A 57 26.48 58.19 34.08
CA GLY A 57 25.56 58.91 33.19
C GLY A 57 24.58 58.09 32.35
N ASN A 58 23.33 58.10 32.79
CA ASN A 58 22.11 57.76 32.05
C ASN A 58 22.11 58.15 30.56
N SER A 59 21.82 57.18 29.69
CA SER A 59 20.80 57.32 28.64
C SER A 59 20.41 55.93 28.12
N ALA A 60 19.47 55.28 28.78
CA ALA A 60 18.86 54.04 28.28
C ALA A 60 17.93 54.38 27.10
N THR A 61 18.49 54.39 25.89
CA THR A 61 17.71 54.44 24.65
C THR A 61 17.14 53.06 24.33
N ASN A 62 15.93 53.05 23.75
CA ASN A 62 15.08 51.93 23.28
C ASN A 62 15.73 50.79 22.45
N GLY A 63 17.06 50.72 22.34
CA GLY A 63 17.80 49.69 21.61
C GLY A 63 18.00 48.38 22.39
N ASP A 64 18.21 48.43 23.71
CA ASP A 64 18.65 47.25 24.47
C ASP A 64 17.55 46.25 24.83
N LEU A 65 16.29 46.70 24.94
CA LEU A 65 15.15 45.78 25.09
C LEU A 65 14.85 45.06 23.77
N ARG A 66 15.07 45.72 22.63
CA ARG A 66 14.91 45.11 21.30
C ARG A 66 16.03 44.11 21.01
N SER A 67 17.27 44.41 21.35
CA SER A 67 18.40 43.49 21.15
C SER A 67 18.33 42.27 22.08
N SER A 68 17.85 42.44 23.31
CA SER A 68 17.65 41.32 24.26
C SER A 68 16.43 40.45 23.90
N LEU A 69 15.33 41.05 23.40
CA LEU A 69 14.20 40.28 22.85
C LEU A 69 14.55 39.60 21.53
N LEU A 70 15.29 40.25 20.63
CA LEU A 70 15.79 39.65 19.39
C LEU A 70 16.81 38.54 19.68
N GLY A 71 17.65 38.67 20.70
CA GLY A 71 18.56 37.61 21.16
C GLY A 71 17.84 36.40 21.75
N PHE A 72 16.74 36.62 22.46
CA PHE A 72 15.89 35.54 22.97
C PHE A 72 15.21 34.75 21.84
N PHE A 73 14.74 35.44 20.78
CA PHE A 73 14.18 34.79 19.59
C PHE A 73 15.25 34.15 18.69
N ASN A 74 16.48 34.68 18.65
CA ASN A 74 17.56 34.16 17.79
C ASN A 74 18.33 32.99 18.41
N THR A 75 18.14 32.71 19.70
CA THR A 75 18.70 31.53 20.38
C THR A 75 17.83 30.27 20.18
N PHE A 76 16.58 30.44 19.75
CA PHE A 76 15.72 29.34 19.33
C PHE A 76 15.93 29.03 17.85
N ARG A 77 16.86 28.13 17.54
CA ARG A 77 16.94 27.52 16.20
C ARG A 77 15.66 26.74 15.92
N ILE A 78 14.72 27.39 15.24
CA ILE A 78 13.42 26.81 14.83
C ILE A 78 13.64 25.54 13.99
N ASP A 79 14.75 25.45 13.26
CA ASP A 79 15.11 24.30 12.42
C ASP A 79 15.42 23.02 13.23
N GLU A 80 15.89 23.15 14.48
CA GLU A 80 16.12 21.99 15.37
C GLU A 80 14.85 21.58 16.12
N LEU A 81 13.95 22.54 16.42
CA LEU A 81 12.65 22.28 17.07
C LEU A 81 11.70 21.46 16.21
N TRP A 82 11.72 21.66 14.89
CA TRP A 82 10.89 20.90 13.94
C TRP A 82 11.40 19.48 13.66
N LYS A 83 12.64 19.16 14.07
CA LYS A 83 13.24 17.83 13.88
C LYS A 83 12.84 16.82 14.96
N ASN A 84 12.47 17.29 16.16
CA ASN A 84 12.05 16.45 17.28
C ASN A 84 10.56 16.66 17.61
N SER A 85 9.70 15.72 17.22
CA SER A 85 8.24 15.76 17.45
C SER A 85 7.86 15.94 18.93
N SER A 86 8.72 15.49 19.86
CA SER A 86 8.53 15.63 21.30
C SER A 86 8.64 17.07 21.79
N THR A 87 9.42 17.94 21.12
CA THR A 87 9.65 19.31 21.60
C THR A 87 8.48 20.25 21.29
N VAL A 88 7.81 20.04 20.15
CA VAL A 88 6.58 20.76 19.80
C VAL A 88 5.46 20.49 20.80
N LEU A 89 5.36 19.23 21.26
CA LEU A 89 4.37 18.80 22.24
C LEU A 89 4.56 19.48 23.60
N VAL A 90 5.80 19.50 24.09
CA VAL A 90 6.16 20.16 25.36
C VAL A 90 5.88 21.66 25.29
N LEU A 91 6.19 22.30 24.16
CA LEU A 91 5.91 23.71 23.95
C LEU A 91 4.39 23.99 24.01
N LEU A 92 3.57 23.15 23.39
CA LEU A 92 2.11 23.31 23.41
C LEU A 92 1.54 23.21 24.84
N VAL A 93 2.05 22.28 25.66
CA VAL A 93 1.67 22.18 27.08
C VAL A 93 2.07 23.42 27.86
N MET A 94 3.30 23.90 27.66
CA MET A 94 3.80 25.09 28.35
C MET A 94 3.01 26.35 27.96
N VAL A 95 2.66 26.50 26.68
CA VAL A 95 1.78 27.58 26.23
C VAL A 95 0.40 27.46 26.88
N GLY A 96 -0.21 26.27 26.89
CA GLY A 96 -1.50 26.04 27.55
C GLY A 96 -1.49 26.39 29.04
N LEU A 97 -0.44 25.99 29.77
CA LEU A 97 -0.26 26.36 31.18
C LEU A 97 -0.08 27.88 31.36
N MET A 98 0.73 28.51 30.50
CA MET A 98 0.93 29.96 30.52
C MET A 98 -0.36 30.72 30.24
N MET A 99 -1.21 30.24 29.34
CA MET A 99 -2.51 30.84 29.05
C MET A 99 -3.45 30.84 30.27
N ILE A 100 -3.39 29.80 31.11
CA ILE A 100 -4.20 29.73 32.34
C ILE A 100 -3.69 30.74 33.38
N LEU A 101 -2.38 30.90 33.51
CA LEU A 101 -1.76 31.78 34.52
C LEU A 101 -1.79 33.26 34.12
N VAL A 102 -1.44 33.57 32.87
CA VAL A 102 -1.20 34.93 32.37
C VAL A 102 -2.45 35.46 31.63
N PRO A 103 -2.94 36.67 31.95
CA PRO A 103 -4.08 37.24 31.24
C PRO A 103 -3.71 37.53 29.77
N LEU A 104 -4.44 36.94 28.84
CA LEU A 104 -4.22 37.14 27.40
C LEU A 104 -4.91 38.40 26.90
N PRO A 105 -4.25 39.21 26.05
CA PRO A 105 -4.92 40.29 25.35
C PRO A 105 -5.89 39.74 24.28
N ALA A 106 -6.95 40.48 23.95
CA ALA A 106 -8.00 40.04 23.05
C ALA A 106 -7.50 39.55 21.66
N PRO A 107 -6.54 40.22 20.98
CA PRO A 107 -6.03 39.73 19.71
C PRO A 107 -5.32 38.37 19.80
N LEU A 108 -4.67 38.09 20.94
CA LEU A 108 -3.97 36.82 21.14
C LEU A 108 -4.95 35.68 21.44
N LEU A 109 -6.05 35.99 22.16
CA LEU A 109 -7.16 35.06 22.33
C LEU A 109 -7.80 34.70 20.99
N ASP A 110 -8.11 35.70 20.16
CA ASP A 110 -8.67 35.50 18.82
C ASP A 110 -7.73 34.64 17.95
N PHE A 111 -6.42 34.87 18.01
CA PHE A 111 -5.42 34.03 17.34
C PHE A 111 -5.49 32.56 17.80
N PHE A 112 -5.48 32.30 19.11
CA PHE A 112 -5.52 30.93 19.62
C PHE A 112 -6.86 30.22 19.35
N MET A 113 -7.99 30.95 19.32
CA MET A 113 -9.28 30.41 18.90
C MET A 113 -9.26 29.94 17.43
N ILE A 114 -8.69 30.73 16.53
CA ILE A 114 -8.57 30.35 15.11
C ILE A 114 -7.59 29.17 14.97
N VAL A 115 -6.47 29.18 15.70
CA VAL A 115 -5.53 28.05 15.72
C VAL A 115 -6.20 26.76 16.22
N ASN A 116 -7.07 26.84 17.23
CA ASN A 116 -7.83 25.68 17.71
C ASN A 116 -8.74 25.08 16.62
N ILE A 117 -9.41 25.94 15.83
CA ILE A 117 -10.21 25.52 14.68
C ILE A 117 -9.31 24.87 13.61
N ILE A 118 -8.15 25.47 13.31
CA ILE A 118 -7.16 24.91 12.38
C ILE A 118 -6.69 23.53 12.83
N ILE A 119 -6.38 23.34 14.12
CA ILE A 119 -5.95 22.06 14.68
C ILE A 119 -7.05 21.01 14.47
N ALA A 120 -8.31 21.32 14.76
CA ALA A 120 -9.41 20.38 14.57
C ALA A 120 -9.61 20.00 13.08
N ILE A 121 -9.51 20.97 12.17
CA ILE A 121 -9.62 20.73 10.72
C ILE A 121 -8.43 19.90 10.21
N THR A 122 -7.23 20.16 10.71
CA THR A 122 -6.04 19.37 10.37
C THR A 122 -6.26 17.92 10.79
N ILE A 123 -6.75 17.70 12.01
CA ILE A 123 -7.01 16.37 12.55
C ILE A 123 -8.02 15.58 11.68
N ILE A 124 -9.14 16.18 11.28
CA ILE A 124 -10.14 15.48 10.44
C ILE A 124 -9.61 15.19 9.03
N ILE A 125 -8.90 16.13 8.40
CA ILE A 125 -8.33 15.92 7.06
C ILE A 125 -7.28 14.81 7.12
N THR A 126 -6.42 14.81 8.13
CA THR A 126 -5.44 13.73 8.34
C THR A 126 -6.13 12.38 8.47
N VAL A 127 -7.16 12.25 9.30
CA VAL A 127 -7.86 10.97 9.50
C VAL A 127 -8.61 10.51 8.26
N ILE A 128 -9.27 11.41 7.52
CA ILE A 128 -9.91 11.06 6.24
C ILE A 128 -8.86 10.48 5.29
N ASN A 129 -7.64 11.05 5.31
CA ASN A 129 -6.56 10.73 4.42
C ASN A 129 -5.62 9.57 4.88
N THR A 130 -5.83 8.98 6.05
CA THR A 130 -4.96 7.88 6.53
C THR A 130 -5.53 6.53 6.12
N LYS A 131 -4.79 5.70 5.36
CA LYS A 131 -5.30 4.39 4.88
C LYS A 131 -5.53 3.43 6.04
N ASN A 132 -4.52 3.23 6.88
CA ASN A 132 -4.59 2.34 8.04
C ASN A 132 -4.63 3.12 9.37
N PRO A 133 -5.57 2.83 10.30
CA PRO A 133 -5.60 3.49 11.61
C PRO A 133 -4.27 3.44 12.39
N LEU A 134 -3.49 2.37 12.20
CA LEU A 134 -2.19 2.16 12.83
C LEU A 134 -1.07 3.07 12.27
N GLU A 135 -1.21 3.62 11.06
CA GLU A 135 -0.27 4.60 10.49
C GLU A 135 -0.29 5.91 11.28
N PHE A 136 -1.43 6.22 11.93
CA PHE A 136 -1.54 7.37 12.82
C PHE A 136 -1.63 6.94 14.29
N SER A 137 -0.68 6.11 14.73
CA SER A 137 -0.57 5.63 16.11
C SER A 137 -0.49 6.75 17.16
N THR A 138 -0.04 7.94 16.77
CA THR A 138 0.02 9.14 17.63
C THR A 138 -1.32 9.87 17.78
N PHE A 139 -2.39 9.45 17.10
CA PHE A 139 -3.68 10.12 17.10
C PHE A 139 -4.28 10.34 18.50
N PRO A 140 -4.36 9.33 19.39
CA PRO A 140 -4.93 9.53 20.73
C PRO A 140 -4.19 10.59 21.53
N THR A 141 -2.86 10.65 21.36
CA THR A 141 -1.99 11.65 21.98
C THR A 141 -2.31 13.04 21.44
N VAL A 142 -2.35 13.22 20.10
CA VAL A 142 -2.69 14.51 19.48
C VAL A 142 -4.06 15.01 19.95
N LEU A 143 -5.03 14.10 20.08
CA LEU A 143 -6.38 14.40 20.53
C LEU A 143 -6.39 14.93 21.98
N LEU A 144 -5.64 14.28 22.88
CA LEU A 144 -5.49 14.71 24.27
C LEU A 144 -4.93 16.13 24.37
N PHE A 145 -3.88 16.43 23.59
CA PHE A 145 -3.26 17.75 23.58
C PHE A 145 -4.15 18.82 22.93
N ALA A 146 -4.84 18.49 21.84
CA ALA A 146 -5.80 19.39 21.21
C ALA A 146 -6.94 19.75 22.18
N THR A 147 -7.46 18.77 22.92
CA THR A 147 -8.46 19.00 23.98
C THR A 147 -7.89 19.84 25.13
N GLY A 148 -6.68 19.57 25.60
CA GLY A 148 -6.03 20.37 26.64
C GLY A 148 -5.81 21.83 26.22
N PHE A 149 -5.34 22.05 24.99
CA PHE A 149 -5.22 23.39 24.40
C PHE A 149 -6.57 24.09 24.33
N ARG A 150 -7.61 23.41 23.85
CA ARG A 150 -8.97 23.93 23.79
C ARG A 150 -9.50 24.35 25.16
N LEU A 151 -9.28 23.54 26.19
CA LEU A 151 -9.65 23.88 27.56
C LEU A 151 -8.91 25.12 28.06
N ALA A 152 -7.61 25.26 27.77
CA ALA A 152 -6.84 26.45 28.14
C ALA A 152 -7.36 27.72 27.45
N VAL A 153 -7.76 27.62 26.17
CA VAL A 153 -8.39 28.73 25.43
C VAL A 153 -9.73 29.11 26.07
N ASN A 154 -10.59 28.15 26.42
CA ASN A 154 -11.89 28.39 27.05
C ASN A 154 -11.77 29.03 28.45
N ILE A 155 -10.77 28.63 29.23
CA ILE A 155 -10.47 29.26 30.54
C ILE A 155 -10.00 30.70 30.33
N SER A 156 -9.16 30.92 29.32
CA SER A 156 -8.62 32.25 29.00
C SER A 156 -9.70 33.21 28.49
N SER A 157 -10.61 32.73 27.63
CA SER A 157 -11.73 33.52 27.13
C SER A 157 -12.68 33.90 28.25
N THR A 158 -13.03 32.96 29.12
CA THR A 158 -13.85 33.18 30.32
C THR A 158 -13.28 34.28 31.20
N ARG A 159 -11.98 34.21 31.52
CA ARG A 159 -11.31 35.25 32.30
C ARG A 159 -11.40 36.62 31.61
N LEU A 160 -11.22 36.67 30.29
CA LEU A 160 -11.27 37.92 29.53
C LEU A 160 -12.69 38.50 29.47
N ILE A 161 -13.71 37.65 29.26
CA ILE A 161 -15.13 38.03 29.26
C ILE A 161 -15.53 38.59 30.62
N LEU A 162 -15.20 37.90 31.72
CA LEU A 162 -15.54 38.34 33.08
C LEU A 162 -14.81 39.63 33.47
N SER A 163 -13.52 39.75 33.14
CA SER A 163 -12.72 40.93 33.47
C SER A 163 -13.10 42.17 32.66
N GLN A 164 -13.33 42.07 31.35
CA GLN A 164 -13.62 43.22 30.48
C GLN A 164 -15.11 43.55 30.40
N GLY A 165 -16.01 42.57 30.50
CA GLY A 165 -17.47 42.78 30.48
C GLY A 165 -17.91 43.47 29.20
N ILE A 166 -18.65 44.57 29.30
CA ILE A 166 -19.14 45.33 28.14
C ILE A 166 -17.99 45.77 27.20
N ASN A 167 -16.81 46.04 27.75
CA ASN A 167 -15.63 46.45 26.97
C ASN A 167 -14.87 45.27 26.33
N PHE A 168 -15.42 44.07 26.37
CA PHE A 168 -14.81 42.89 25.78
C PHE A 168 -14.66 43.05 24.26
N ASN A 169 -13.42 42.94 23.77
CA ASN A 169 -13.07 43.18 22.36
C ASN A 169 -12.51 41.94 21.64
N GLY A 170 -13.01 40.75 21.99
CA GLY A 170 -12.70 39.51 21.25
C GLY A 170 -13.56 39.39 20.00
N GLN A 171 -12.96 39.55 18.83
CA GLN A 171 -13.68 39.64 17.56
C GLN A 171 -14.26 38.29 17.13
N VAL A 172 -13.56 37.17 17.40
CA VAL A 172 -14.04 35.83 17.05
C VAL A 172 -15.31 35.50 17.83
N VAL A 173 -15.29 35.69 19.15
CA VAL A 173 -16.45 35.43 20.03
C VAL A 173 -17.64 36.31 19.63
N GLN A 174 -17.41 37.59 19.35
CA GLN A 174 -18.47 38.50 18.89
C GLN A 174 -19.05 38.09 17.53
N ALA A 175 -18.22 37.67 16.58
CA ALA A 175 -18.67 37.23 15.26
C ALA A 175 -19.59 36.01 15.37
N PHE A 176 -19.20 35.00 16.15
CA PHE A 176 -20.03 33.82 16.39
C PHE A 176 -21.31 34.14 17.17
N ALA A 177 -21.24 35.04 18.15
CA ALA A 177 -22.42 35.49 18.88
C ALA A 177 -23.41 36.21 17.95
N ASN A 178 -22.93 37.12 17.10
CA ASN A 178 -23.76 37.85 16.14
C ASN A 178 -24.37 36.92 15.09
N PHE A 179 -23.61 35.93 14.63
CA PHE A 179 -24.07 34.94 13.65
C PHE A 179 -25.30 34.17 14.14
N VAL A 180 -25.33 33.75 15.41
CA VAL A 180 -26.44 32.97 15.97
C VAL A 180 -27.57 33.85 16.51
N THR A 181 -27.26 35.04 17.03
CA THR A 181 -28.30 35.93 17.58
C THR A 181 -29.09 36.66 16.50
N GLY A 182 -28.53 36.91 15.32
CA GLY A 182 -29.26 37.52 14.19
C GLY A 182 -29.93 38.87 14.50
N GLY A 183 -29.47 39.56 15.56
CA GLY A 183 -30.07 40.81 16.07
C GLY A 183 -31.01 40.66 17.27
N SER A 184 -31.34 39.43 17.72
CA SER A 184 -32.13 39.17 18.93
C SER A 184 -31.41 38.19 19.86
N TYR A 185 -31.05 38.65 21.06
CA TYR A 185 -30.33 37.79 22.01
C TYR A 185 -31.18 36.59 22.47
N TRP A 186 -32.51 36.74 22.58
CA TRP A 186 -33.41 35.64 22.95
C TRP A 186 -33.44 34.52 21.91
N ILE A 187 -33.46 34.87 20.62
CA ILE A 187 -33.37 33.88 19.53
C ILE A 187 -32.04 33.14 19.64
N GLY A 188 -30.96 33.88 19.90
CA GLY A 188 -29.64 33.28 20.11
C GLY A 188 -29.60 32.28 21.26
N VAL A 189 -30.23 32.59 22.40
CA VAL A 189 -30.33 31.66 23.55
C VAL A 189 -31.01 30.36 23.16
N VAL A 190 -32.14 30.42 22.44
CA VAL A 190 -32.89 29.23 22.04
C VAL A 190 -32.07 28.36 21.08
N ILE A 191 -31.48 28.96 20.04
CA ILE A 191 -30.65 28.22 19.07
C ILE A 191 -29.42 27.62 19.76
N PHE A 192 -28.81 28.36 20.67
CA PHE A 192 -27.65 27.90 21.43
C PHE A 192 -27.96 26.69 22.32
N ILE A 193 -29.09 26.69 23.03
CA ILE A 193 -29.53 25.53 23.83
C ILE A 193 -29.70 24.31 22.92
N ILE A 194 -30.32 24.45 21.75
CA ILE A 194 -30.48 23.35 20.79
C ILE A 194 -29.10 22.81 20.37
N ILE A 195 -28.17 23.70 20.00
CA ILE A 195 -26.81 23.29 19.58
C ILE A 195 -26.09 22.55 20.71
N ILE A 196 -26.13 23.06 21.94
CA ILE A 196 -25.46 22.42 23.08
C ILE A 196 -26.09 21.06 23.42
N THR A 197 -27.41 20.93 23.32
CA THR A 197 -28.13 19.68 23.55
C THR A 197 -27.75 18.65 22.51
N VAL A 198 -27.75 19.01 21.22
CA VAL A 198 -27.36 18.11 20.13
C VAL A 198 -25.87 17.73 20.26
N GLN A 199 -25.00 18.69 20.57
CA GLN A 199 -23.56 18.46 20.77
C GLN A 199 -23.30 17.44 21.89
N PHE A 200 -23.97 17.58 23.04
CA PHE A 200 -23.74 16.69 24.18
C PHE A 200 -24.43 15.32 24.05
N PHE A 201 -25.74 15.31 23.80
CA PHE A 201 -26.54 14.08 23.84
C PHE A 201 -26.37 13.20 22.60
N VAL A 202 -26.28 13.81 21.41
CA VAL A 202 -26.21 13.06 20.16
C VAL A 202 -24.76 12.80 19.79
N ILE A 203 -23.97 13.87 19.64
CA ILE A 203 -22.61 13.77 19.08
C ILE A 203 -21.65 13.19 20.10
N THR A 204 -21.49 13.82 21.27
CA THR A 204 -20.45 13.45 22.24
C THR A 204 -20.72 12.07 22.86
N ARG A 205 -21.93 11.86 23.39
CA ARG A 205 -22.32 10.55 23.93
C ARG A 205 -22.37 9.45 22.88
N GLY A 206 -22.81 9.76 21.67
CA GLY A 206 -22.85 8.81 20.55
C GLY A 206 -21.44 8.37 20.14
N ALA A 207 -20.53 9.31 19.92
CA ALA A 207 -19.14 9.04 19.57
C ALA A 207 -18.41 8.28 20.68
N ASN A 208 -18.59 8.65 21.95
CA ASN A 208 -17.95 7.97 23.07
C ASN A 208 -18.39 6.50 23.18
N ARG A 209 -19.71 6.25 23.15
CA ARG A 209 -20.25 4.88 23.22
C ARG A 209 -19.81 4.02 22.04
N SER A 210 -19.81 4.58 20.83
CA SER A 210 -19.36 3.86 19.64
C SER A 210 -17.87 3.54 19.70
N SER A 211 -17.04 4.50 20.12
CA SER A 211 -15.59 4.32 20.23
C SER A 211 -15.22 3.30 21.31
N GLU A 212 -15.85 3.37 22.48
CA GLU A 212 -15.63 2.45 23.60
C GLU A 212 -15.97 1.00 23.22
N VAL A 213 -17.15 0.79 22.63
CA VAL A 213 -17.63 -0.55 22.26
C VAL A 213 -16.73 -1.19 21.20
N ILE A 214 -16.35 -0.45 20.16
CA ILE A 214 -15.49 -0.97 19.09
C ILE A 214 -14.07 -1.23 19.59
N ALA A 215 -13.50 -0.31 20.39
CA ALA A 215 -12.19 -0.51 20.99
C ALA A 215 -12.18 -1.77 21.85
N ARG A 216 -13.21 -1.97 22.68
CA ARG A 216 -13.35 -3.19 23.49
C ARG A 216 -13.42 -4.45 22.64
N PHE A 217 -14.25 -4.47 21.59
CA PHE A 217 -14.32 -5.63 20.69
C PHE A 217 -12.99 -5.93 19.99
N LYS A 218 -12.25 -4.90 19.56
CA LYS A 218 -10.92 -5.06 18.95
C LYS A 218 -9.88 -5.58 19.96
N LEU A 219 -9.94 -5.10 21.21
CA LEU A 219 -9.07 -5.55 22.30
C LEU A 219 -9.38 -6.99 22.73
N ASP A 220 -10.66 -7.37 22.81
CA ASP A 220 -11.11 -8.72 23.17
C ASP A 220 -10.71 -9.76 22.09
N ALA A 221 -10.47 -9.32 20.85
CA ALA A 221 -10.00 -10.18 19.76
C ALA A 221 -8.47 -10.42 19.77
N LEU A 222 -7.70 -9.70 20.59
CA LEU A 222 -6.24 -9.80 20.60
C LEU A 222 -5.70 -11.16 21.06
N PRO A 223 -6.24 -11.83 22.10
CA PRO A 223 -5.78 -13.15 22.51
C PRO A 223 -5.93 -14.17 21.38
N GLY A 224 -7.04 -14.11 20.63
CA GLY A 224 -7.25 -14.96 19.46
C GLY A 224 -6.20 -14.74 18.37
N LYS A 225 -5.85 -13.48 18.08
CA LYS A 225 -4.77 -13.14 17.14
C LYS A 225 -3.40 -13.59 17.63
N GLN A 226 -3.11 -13.51 18.93
CA GLN A 226 -1.83 -13.98 19.51
C GLN A 226 -1.71 -15.50 19.44
N ILE A 227 -2.78 -16.23 19.79
CA ILE A 227 -2.83 -17.70 19.67
C ILE A 227 -2.69 -18.12 18.21
N ALA A 228 -3.27 -17.38 17.26
CA ALA A 228 -3.10 -17.65 15.83
C ALA A 228 -1.63 -17.50 15.38
N ILE A 229 -0.90 -16.48 15.88
CA ILE A 229 0.55 -16.33 15.60
C ILE A 229 1.33 -17.51 16.20
N ASP A 230 1.01 -17.92 17.41
CA ASP A 230 1.70 -19.05 18.06
C ASP A 230 1.41 -20.36 17.33
N SER A 231 0.18 -20.55 16.88
CA SER A 231 -0.20 -21.67 16.02
C SER A 231 0.57 -21.64 14.69
N ASP A 232 0.65 -20.49 14.02
CA ASP A 232 1.37 -20.32 12.76
C ASP A 232 2.88 -20.57 12.92
N LEU A 233 3.48 -20.09 14.02
CA LEU A 233 4.89 -20.29 14.33
C LEU A 233 5.20 -21.76 14.65
N ASN A 234 4.35 -22.41 15.45
CA ASN A 234 4.47 -23.83 15.77
C ASN A 234 4.23 -24.73 14.55
N ALA A 235 3.37 -24.30 13.62
CA ALA A 235 3.12 -24.96 12.34
C ALA A 235 4.22 -24.68 11.28
N GLY A 236 5.19 -23.80 11.58
CA GLY A 236 6.26 -23.41 10.66
C GLY A 236 5.78 -22.58 9.45
N LEU A 237 4.59 -21.97 9.53
CA LEU A 237 4.03 -21.10 8.49
C LEU A 237 4.69 -19.72 8.48
N ILE A 238 5.18 -19.27 9.64
CA ILE A 238 5.93 -18.04 9.83
C ILE A 238 7.24 -18.31 10.55
N ASN A 239 8.26 -17.50 10.27
CA ASN A 239 9.52 -17.57 11.00
C ASN A 239 9.47 -16.74 12.31
N GLU A 240 10.47 -16.91 13.17
CA GLU A 240 10.55 -16.22 14.47
C GLU A 240 10.55 -14.69 14.33
N GLN A 241 11.21 -14.15 13.29
CA GLN A 241 11.25 -12.70 13.03
C GLN A 241 9.87 -12.16 12.61
N GLN A 242 9.14 -12.87 11.77
CA GLN A 242 7.77 -12.54 11.35
C GLN A 242 6.79 -12.64 12.52
N ALA A 243 6.95 -13.64 13.41
CA ALA A 243 6.16 -13.74 14.63
C ALA A 243 6.40 -12.54 15.56
N ILE A 244 7.66 -12.11 15.73
CA ILE A 244 8.00 -10.89 16.49
C ILE A 244 7.35 -9.65 15.86
N GLU A 245 7.43 -9.50 14.54
CA GLU A 245 6.86 -8.36 13.84
C GLU A 245 5.32 -8.32 13.92
N ARG A 246 4.66 -9.46 13.73
CA ARG A 246 3.19 -9.57 13.89
C ARG A 246 2.76 -9.30 15.33
N ARG A 247 3.48 -9.82 16.33
CA ARG A 247 3.23 -9.49 17.75
C ARG A 247 3.42 -8.01 18.03
N LYS A 248 4.43 -7.37 17.45
CA LYS A 248 4.65 -5.92 17.56
C LYS A 248 3.50 -5.11 16.94
N ASN A 249 2.94 -5.56 15.81
CA ASN A 249 1.78 -4.92 15.21
C ASN A 249 0.51 -5.11 16.05
N ILE A 250 0.30 -6.30 16.63
CA ILE A 250 -0.77 -6.55 17.61
C ILE A 250 -0.59 -5.64 18.84
N GLN A 251 0.64 -5.48 19.34
CA GLN A 251 0.91 -4.59 20.48
C GLN A 251 0.56 -3.14 20.13
N ARG A 252 0.95 -2.65 18.94
CA ARG A 252 0.58 -1.31 18.47
C ARG A 252 -0.93 -1.14 18.33
N GLU A 253 -1.63 -2.18 17.87
CA GLU A 253 -3.10 -2.20 17.79
C GLU A 253 -3.72 -2.09 19.20
N ALA A 254 -3.21 -2.86 20.16
CA ALA A 254 -3.62 -2.81 21.56
C ALA A 254 -3.39 -1.43 22.18
N ASP A 255 -2.19 -0.88 22.02
CA ASP A 255 -1.79 0.42 22.54
C ASP A 255 -2.64 1.54 21.93
N PHE A 256 -2.95 1.46 20.64
CA PHE A 256 -3.79 2.43 19.94
C PHE A 256 -5.22 2.41 20.47
N TYR A 257 -5.92 1.27 20.45
CA TYR A 257 -7.31 1.20 20.91
C TYR A 257 -7.45 1.41 22.43
N GLY A 258 -6.47 0.98 23.22
CA GLY A 258 -6.40 1.27 24.66
C GLY A 258 -6.23 2.75 24.95
N SER A 259 -5.30 3.42 24.26
CA SER A 259 -5.10 4.88 24.40
C SER A 259 -6.30 5.67 23.87
N MET A 260 -6.98 5.15 22.86
CA MET A 260 -8.14 5.77 22.24
C MET A 260 -9.38 5.77 23.15
N ASP A 261 -9.63 4.70 23.90
CA ASP A 261 -10.67 4.68 24.94
C ASP A 261 -10.41 5.77 26.00
N GLY A 262 -9.16 5.92 26.43
CA GLY A 262 -8.74 6.98 27.35
C GLY A 262 -8.95 8.40 26.78
N ALA A 263 -8.50 8.63 25.55
CA ALA A 263 -8.65 9.93 24.88
C ALA A 263 -10.13 10.28 24.63
N GLY A 264 -10.97 9.29 24.28
CA GLY A 264 -12.42 9.47 24.09
C GLY A 264 -13.14 9.94 25.36
N LYS A 265 -12.77 9.40 26.53
CA LYS A 265 -13.28 9.87 27.83
C LYS A 265 -12.86 11.31 28.12
N PHE A 266 -11.66 11.70 27.70
CA PHE A 266 -11.16 13.07 27.88
C PHE A 266 -11.93 14.10 27.02
N ILE A 267 -12.21 13.78 25.75
CA ILE A 267 -13.07 14.59 24.87
C ILE A 267 -14.47 14.74 25.46
N SER A 268 -15.03 13.64 26.00
CA SER A 268 -16.35 13.67 26.61
C SER A 268 -16.40 14.55 27.86
N GLY A 269 -15.33 14.50 28.67
CA GLY A 269 -15.16 15.38 29.84
C GLY A 269 -15.03 16.85 29.47
N GLU A 270 -14.40 17.17 28.34
CA GLU A 270 -14.24 18.54 27.84
C GLU A 270 -15.59 19.20 27.51
N VAL A 271 -16.52 18.47 26.88
CA VAL A 271 -17.84 19.03 26.54
C VAL A 271 -18.62 19.37 27.80
N LEU A 272 -18.56 18.52 28.83
CA LEU A 272 -19.15 18.81 30.13
C LEU A 272 -18.51 20.05 30.77
N ALA A 273 -17.18 20.15 30.77
CA ALA A 273 -16.46 21.31 31.28
C ALA A 273 -16.85 22.59 30.54
N SER A 274 -17.00 22.54 29.22
CA SER A 274 -17.40 23.68 28.39
C SER A 274 -18.82 24.17 28.74
N ILE A 275 -19.77 23.25 28.95
CA ILE A 275 -21.12 23.59 29.40
C ILE A 275 -21.09 24.30 30.77
N ILE A 276 -20.27 23.81 31.71
CA ILE A 276 -20.10 24.44 33.02
C ILE A 276 -19.50 25.84 32.88
N ILE A 277 -18.46 26.00 32.04
CA ILE A 277 -17.81 27.29 31.78
C ILE A 277 -18.81 28.30 31.21
N ILE A 278 -19.67 27.90 30.28
CA ILE A 278 -20.72 28.75 29.72
C ILE A 278 -21.70 29.20 30.81
N PHE A 279 -22.10 28.29 31.70
CA PHE A 279 -22.97 28.62 32.84
C PHE A 279 -22.30 29.64 33.79
N ILE A 280 -20.99 29.46 34.06
CA ILE A 280 -20.19 30.39 34.84
C ILE A 280 -20.11 31.76 34.15
N ASN A 281 -19.93 31.80 32.83
CA ASN A 281 -19.88 33.04 32.05
C ASN A 281 -21.21 33.80 32.09
N ILE A 282 -22.34 33.09 32.06
CA ILE A 282 -23.67 33.71 32.17
C ILE A 282 -23.91 34.21 33.60
N ILE A 283 -23.89 33.32 34.60
CA ILE A 283 -24.27 33.66 35.97
C ILE A 283 -23.23 34.57 36.62
N GLY A 284 -21.96 34.16 36.55
CA GLY A 284 -20.84 34.93 37.09
C GLY A 284 -20.65 36.26 36.36
N GLY A 285 -20.88 36.30 35.05
CA GLY A 285 -20.84 37.52 34.26
C GLY A 285 -21.89 38.53 34.69
N ILE A 286 -23.15 38.12 34.79
CA ILE A 286 -24.25 38.98 35.27
C ILE A 286 -23.98 39.47 36.69
N PHE A 287 -23.52 38.58 37.58
CA PHE A 287 -23.20 38.94 38.96
C PHE A 287 -22.06 39.97 39.04
N ILE A 288 -20.96 39.75 38.33
CA ILE A 288 -19.82 40.68 38.28
C ILE A 288 -20.24 42.00 37.63
N GLY A 289 -21.01 41.96 36.55
CA GLY A 289 -21.53 43.15 35.88
C GLY A 289 -22.32 44.04 36.83
N ILE A 290 -23.26 43.47 37.58
CA ILE A 290 -24.12 44.24 38.49
C ILE A 290 -23.39 44.66 39.76
N VAL A 291 -22.76 43.71 40.45
CA VAL A 291 -22.23 43.92 41.82
C VAL A 291 -20.86 44.60 41.79
N VAL A 292 -19.99 44.22 40.87
CA VAL A 292 -18.61 44.73 40.81
C VAL A 292 -18.49 45.93 39.88
N LYS A 293 -19.17 45.90 38.72
CA LYS A 293 -19.05 46.93 37.68
C LYS A 293 -20.17 47.97 37.69
N GLY A 294 -21.25 47.75 38.46
CA GLY A 294 -22.38 48.68 38.55
C GLY A 294 -23.23 48.78 37.27
N GLU A 295 -23.20 47.76 36.41
CA GLU A 295 -23.97 47.69 35.18
C GLU A 295 -25.45 47.39 35.45
N GLY A 296 -26.37 47.94 34.66
CA GLY A 296 -27.80 47.63 34.78
C GLY A 296 -28.10 46.18 34.39
N PHE A 297 -29.02 45.51 35.10
CA PHE A 297 -29.36 44.08 34.89
C PHE A 297 -29.62 43.72 33.42
N GLN A 298 -30.36 44.56 32.69
CA GLN A 298 -30.68 44.32 31.29
C GLN A 298 -29.43 44.37 30.41
N LEU A 299 -28.58 45.38 30.61
CA LEU A 299 -27.35 45.60 29.83
C LEU A 299 -26.30 44.50 30.10
N ALA A 300 -26.14 44.13 31.38
CA ALA A 300 -25.26 43.05 31.80
C ALA A 300 -25.75 41.70 31.23
N SER A 301 -27.05 41.41 31.32
CA SER A 301 -27.62 40.19 30.77
C SER A 301 -27.43 40.11 29.27
N GLU A 302 -27.73 41.17 28.52
CA GLU A 302 -27.55 41.19 27.07
C GLU A 302 -26.10 40.96 26.65
N SER A 303 -25.14 41.62 27.31
CA SER A 303 -23.71 41.52 26.96
C SER A 303 -23.12 40.16 27.34
N TYR A 304 -23.25 39.75 28.60
CA TYR A 304 -22.62 38.53 29.12
C TYR A 304 -23.26 37.26 28.55
N VAL A 305 -24.59 37.23 28.35
CA VAL A 305 -25.25 36.09 27.68
C VAL A 305 -24.81 36.00 26.23
N LYS A 306 -24.74 37.13 25.51
CA LYS A 306 -24.27 37.16 24.12
C LYS A 306 -22.83 36.65 23.99
N PHE A 307 -21.91 37.12 24.84
CA PHE A 307 -20.52 36.65 24.81
C PHE A 307 -20.39 35.19 25.23
N ALA A 308 -21.16 34.72 26.21
CA ALA A 308 -21.16 33.32 26.61
C ALA A 308 -21.66 32.38 25.50
N ILE A 309 -22.71 32.79 24.77
CA ILE A 309 -23.20 32.07 23.58
C ILE A 309 -22.11 32.01 22.50
N GLY A 310 -21.49 33.16 22.19
CA GLY A 310 -20.40 33.23 21.22
C GLY A 310 -19.23 32.32 21.58
N ASP A 311 -18.75 32.39 22.82
CA ASP A 311 -17.63 31.60 23.33
C ASP A 311 -17.95 30.10 23.29
N GLY A 312 -19.16 29.71 23.72
CA GLY A 312 -19.61 28.33 23.64
C GLY A 312 -19.71 27.78 22.22
N LEU A 313 -20.12 28.60 21.25
CA LEU A 313 -20.17 28.20 19.84
C LEU A 313 -18.78 28.03 19.23
N VAL A 314 -17.85 28.95 19.55
CA VAL A 314 -16.46 28.85 19.09
C VAL A 314 -15.80 27.58 19.64
N ALA A 315 -16.08 27.23 20.90
CA ALA A 315 -15.60 25.99 21.51
C ALA A 315 -16.26 24.73 20.91
N ALA A 316 -17.53 24.81 20.52
CA ALA A 316 -18.30 23.66 20.01
C ALA A 316 -17.83 23.18 18.63
N VAL A 317 -17.44 24.09 17.72
CA VAL A 317 -17.06 23.72 16.34
C VAL A 317 -15.83 22.77 16.30
N PRO A 318 -14.69 23.08 16.95
CA PRO A 318 -13.56 22.15 17.02
C PRO A 318 -13.90 20.84 17.72
N SER A 319 -14.73 20.89 18.77
CA SER A 319 -15.17 19.72 19.54
C SER A 319 -15.96 18.72 18.68
N LEU A 320 -16.93 19.22 17.92
CA LEU A 320 -17.70 18.44 16.95
C LEU A 320 -16.80 17.74 15.94
N ILE A 321 -15.86 18.49 15.34
CA ILE A 321 -14.93 17.95 14.34
C ILE A 321 -14.08 16.83 14.96
N THR A 322 -13.53 17.03 16.16
CA THR A 322 -12.73 16.01 16.84
C THR A 322 -13.54 14.77 17.26
N ALA A 323 -14.80 14.95 17.67
CA ALA A 323 -15.69 13.85 18.04
C ALA A 323 -16.06 12.98 16.82
N ILE A 324 -16.37 13.60 15.69
CA ILE A 324 -16.61 12.89 14.42
C ILE A 324 -15.35 12.16 13.98
N THR A 325 -14.19 12.82 14.06
CA THR A 325 -12.91 12.24 13.65
C THR A 325 -12.55 10.99 14.46
N SER A 326 -12.77 11.06 15.78
CA SER A 326 -12.64 9.92 16.70
C SER A 326 -13.54 8.74 16.28
N GLY A 327 -14.79 9.01 15.91
CA GLY A 327 -15.70 7.99 15.39
C GLY A 327 -15.23 7.36 14.08
N ILE A 328 -14.76 8.18 13.13
CA ILE A 328 -14.28 7.72 11.81
C ILE A 328 -13.05 6.82 11.94
N ILE A 329 -12.06 7.19 12.75
CA ILE A 329 -10.82 6.42 12.85
C ILE A 329 -11.03 5.05 13.52
N VAL A 330 -11.95 4.97 14.49
CA VAL A 330 -12.23 3.72 15.21
C VAL A 330 -13.15 2.77 14.42
N THR A 331 -14.00 3.31 13.54
CA THR A 331 -14.89 2.51 12.67
C THR A 331 -14.22 2.07 11.36
N ARG A 332 -13.01 2.54 11.07
CA ARG A 332 -12.28 2.21 9.84
C ARG A 332 -11.74 0.77 9.92
N ASN A 333 -12.13 -0.06 8.96
CA ASN A 333 -11.64 -1.45 8.88
C ASN A 333 -10.17 -1.48 8.46
N VAL A 334 -9.42 -2.37 9.11
CA VAL A 334 -8.06 -2.76 8.70
C VAL A 334 -8.23 -3.91 7.71
N GLU A 335 -8.65 -3.62 6.49
CA GLU A 335 -8.59 -4.59 5.39
C GLU A 335 -7.53 -4.11 4.39
N GLU A 336 -6.68 -5.03 3.96
CA GLU A 336 -5.57 -4.77 3.04
C GLU A 336 -6.09 -4.23 1.70
N ASP A 337 -5.63 -3.03 1.35
CA ASP A 337 -5.98 -2.34 0.10
C ASP A 337 -5.44 -3.09 -1.12
N ASN A 338 -6.35 -3.34 -2.07
CA ASN A 338 -6.05 -3.55 -3.48
C ASN A 338 -6.99 -2.64 -4.29
N ILE A 339 -6.43 -1.92 -5.27
CA ILE A 339 -7.10 -1.24 -6.41
C ILE A 339 -7.47 0.26 -6.28
N ALA A 340 -7.07 1.00 -5.24
CA ALA A 340 -7.29 2.47 -5.17
C ALA A 340 -6.01 3.35 -5.23
N GLU A 341 -4.86 2.79 -5.62
CA GLU A 341 -3.57 3.51 -5.47
C GLU A 341 -3.27 4.58 -6.54
N ASP A 342 -3.79 4.45 -7.77
CA ASP A 342 -3.44 5.44 -8.81
C ASP A 342 -4.34 6.69 -8.85
N LEU A 343 -5.52 6.66 -8.22
CA LEU A 343 -6.40 7.84 -8.14
C LEU A 343 -6.24 8.61 -6.81
N SER A 344 -5.79 7.93 -5.75
CA SER A 344 -5.58 8.53 -4.43
C SER A 344 -4.18 9.12 -4.22
N ALA A 345 -3.14 8.61 -4.90
CA ALA A 345 -1.79 9.19 -4.80
C ALA A 345 -1.74 10.67 -5.24
N GLN A 346 -2.66 11.11 -6.11
CA GLN A 346 -2.77 12.52 -6.45
C GLN A 346 -3.52 13.33 -5.39
N LEU A 347 -4.51 12.77 -4.68
CA LEU A 347 -5.31 13.52 -3.69
C LEU A 347 -4.61 13.71 -2.33
N PHE A 348 -3.61 12.91 -2.00
CA PHE A 348 -3.07 12.73 -0.63
C PHE A 348 -1.67 13.34 -0.41
N ASN A 349 -1.35 14.44 -1.08
CA ASN A 349 -0.07 15.11 -0.90
C ASN A 349 -0.14 16.09 0.30
N SER A 350 0.75 15.95 1.30
CA SER A 350 0.84 16.77 2.54
C SER A 350 0.80 18.30 2.37
N SER A 351 1.05 18.83 1.16
CA SER A 351 0.87 20.27 0.87
C SER A 351 -0.60 20.66 0.67
N ARG A 352 -1.44 19.77 0.12
CA ARG A 352 -2.87 20.04 -0.16
C ARG A 352 -3.67 20.31 1.12
N THR A 353 -3.36 19.62 2.22
CA THR A 353 -3.99 19.85 3.52
C THR A 353 -3.86 21.30 3.98
N PHE A 354 -2.66 21.89 3.89
CA PHE A 354 -2.42 23.28 4.27
C PHE A 354 -3.09 24.28 3.33
N TYR A 355 -3.26 23.95 2.05
CA TYR A 355 -4.06 24.78 1.13
C TYR A 355 -5.55 24.75 1.46
N ILE A 356 -6.11 23.58 1.81
CA ILE A 356 -7.52 23.47 2.21
C ILE A 356 -7.78 24.26 3.51
N ILE A 357 -6.87 24.14 4.49
CA ILE A 357 -6.91 24.93 5.73
C ILE A 357 -6.83 26.42 5.44
N GLY A 358 -5.86 26.85 4.61
CA GLY A 358 -5.70 28.24 4.23
C GLY A 358 -6.95 28.81 3.55
N LEU A 359 -7.57 28.06 2.65
CA LEU A 359 -8.81 28.45 1.99
C LEU A 359 -9.98 28.60 3.00
N PHE A 360 -10.08 27.68 3.97
CA PHE A 360 -11.10 27.76 5.00
C PHE A 360 -10.90 28.98 5.93
N VAL A 361 -9.67 29.24 6.38
CA VAL A 361 -9.35 30.40 7.24
C VAL A 361 -9.54 31.71 6.47
N LEU A 362 -9.24 31.71 5.17
CA LEU A 362 -9.50 32.84 4.28
C LEU A 362 -11.00 33.15 4.22
N PHE A 363 -11.84 32.13 4.05
CA PHE A 363 -13.29 32.27 4.07
C PHE A 363 -13.79 32.85 5.41
N LEU A 364 -13.26 32.36 6.54
CA LEU A 364 -13.56 32.95 7.84
C LEU A 364 -13.16 34.43 7.93
N GLY A 365 -12.02 34.80 7.34
CA GLY A 365 -11.56 36.21 7.31
C GLY A 365 -12.48 37.15 6.54
N PHE A 366 -13.29 36.63 5.60
CA PHE A 366 -14.30 37.42 4.88
C PHE A 366 -15.62 37.56 5.65
N LEU A 367 -15.86 36.75 6.68
CA LEU A 367 -17.06 36.87 7.48
C LEU A 367 -17.11 38.22 8.22
N PRO A 368 -18.27 38.89 8.26
CA PRO A 368 -18.42 40.16 8.95
C PRO A 368 -18.15 39.99 10.45
N GLY A 369 -17.29 40.84 11.00
CA GLY A 369 -16.91 40.83 12.42
C GLY A 369 -15.73 39.92 12.79
N PHE A 370 -15.19 39.12 11.85
CA PHE A 370 -14.01 38.29 12.10
C PHE A 370 -12.70 39.12 12.06
N PRO A 371 -11.65 38.76 12.83
CA PRO A 371 -10.38 39.47 12.84
C PRO A 371 -9.59 39.28 11.54
N LYS A 372 -9.88 40.15 10.56
CA LYS A 372 -9.31 40.12 9.21
C LYS A 372 -7.79 40.01 9.20
N VAL A 373 -7.10 40.84 9.98
CA VAL A 373 -5.62 40.85 10.02
C VAL A 373 -5.08 39.48 10.46
N ILE A 374 -5.63 38.91 11.52
CA ILE A 374 -5.20 37.61 12.06
C ILE A 374 -5.52 36.49 11.06
N SER A 375 -6.73 36.48 10.50
CA SER A 375 -7.15 35.48 9.50
C SER A 375 -6.30 35.53 8.24
N PHE A 376 -5.97 36.70 7.71
CA PHE A 376 -5.12 36.82 6.52
C PHE A 376 -3.67 36.42 6.80
N VAL A 377 -3.12 36.75 7.98
CA VAL A 377 -1.77 36.30 8.37
C VAL A 377 -1.73 34.77 8.49
N LEU A 378 -2.72 34.16 9.14
CA LEU A 378 -2.82 32.71 9.26
C LEU A 378 -3.04 32.02 7.90
N THR A 379 -3.83 32.62 7.01
CA THR A 379 -4.01 32.15 5.63
C THR A 379 -2.68 32.17 4.88
N ALA A 380 -1.96 33.28 4.91
CA ALA A 380 -0.66 33.43 4.25
C ALA A 380 0.35 32.42 4.81
N SER A 381 0.33 32.19 6.13
CA SER A 381 1.19 31.22 6.79
C SER A 381 0.86 29.79 6.36
N ALA A 382 -0.42 29.42 6.28
CA ALA A 382 -0.86 28.11 5.82
C ALA A 382 -0.48 27.86 4.35
N PHE A 383 -0.70 28.84 3.46
CA PHE A 383 -0.27 28.74 2.06
C PHE A 383 1.25 28.71 1.91
N TYR A 384 1.99 29.46 2.72
CA TYR A 384 3.44 29.43 2.71
C TYR A 384 3.99 28.08 3.15
N ILE A 385 3.44 27.50 4.22
CA ILE A 385 3.79 26.14 4.67
C ILE A 385 3.43 25.13 3.58
N GLY A 386 2.25 25.22 2.97
CA GLY A 386 1.86 24.39 1.84
C GLY A 386 2.81 24.51 0.64
N TYR A 387 3.27 25.72 0.34
CA TYR A 387 4.25 26.00 -0.72
C TYR A 387 5.62 25.39 -0.40
N VAL A 388 6.16 25.62 0.80
CA VAL A 388 7.45 25.07 1.24
C VAL A 388 7.41 23.53 1.22
N LEU A 389 6.35 22.91 1.75
CA LEU A 389 6.17 21.45 1.73
C LEU A 389 5.99 20.90 0.31
N SER A 390 5.45 21.69 -0.62
CA SER A 390 5.35 21.29 -2.03
C SER A 390 6.70 21.34 -2.74
N LYS A 391 7.60 22.23 -2.31
CA LYS A 391 8.93 22.46 -2.92
C LYS A 391 10.05 21.63 -2.29
N ALA A 392 9.89 21.20 -1.03
CA ALA A 392 10.80 20.30 -0.32
C ALA A 392 10.69 18.83 -0.76
N ARG A 393 9.83 18.52 -1.75
CA ARG A 393 9.78 17.20 -2.37
C ARG A 393 10.90 17.06 -3.42
N PRO A 394 11.70 15.99 -3.40
CA PRO A 394 12.50 15.64 -4.57
C PRO A 394 11.56 15.43 -5.77
N PRO A 395 11.90 15.98 -6.95
CA PRO A 395 10.98 15.98 -8.08
C PRO A 395 10.90 14.59 -8.70
N THR A 396 9.88 13.83 -8.33
CA THR A 396 9.34 12.77 -9.20
C THR A 396 8.11 13.32 -9.92
N GLN A 397 8.37 13.71 -11.18
CA GLN A 397 7.47 13.72 -12.35
C GLN A 397 6.07 14.34 -12.22
N THR A 398 5.90 15.57 -12.76
CA THR A 398 5.04 15.84 -13.94
C THR A 398 5.17 17.31 -14.44
N ALA A 399 5.75 17.44 -15.64
CA ALA A 399 5.60 18.43 -16.73
C ALA A 399 5.16 19.90 -16.47
N THR A 400 6.00 20.89 -16.85
CA THR A 400 6.03 21.57 -18.19
C THR A 400 6.96 22.82 -18.18
N SER A 401 7.68 23.03 -19.30
CA SER A 401 8.34 24.25 -19.84
C SER A 401 9.64 24.84 -19.21
N GLU A 402 10.78 24.42 -19.80
CA GLU A 402 11.97 25.17 -20.30
C GLU A 402 12.72 26.24 -19.44
N PRO A 403 13.95 26.68 -19.82
CA PRO A 403 15.20 25.92 -19.83
C PRO A 403 16.34 26.71 -19.15
N THR A 404 17.24 26.09 -18.38
CA THR A 404 18.61 26.64 -18.27
C THR A 404 19.61 25.55 -17.96
N GLU A 405 20.52 25.40 -18.92
CA GLU A 405 21.85 24.83 -18.81
C GLU A 405 22.53 25.26 -17.50
N GLU A 406 22.72 24.36 -16.52
CA GLU A 406 23.78 24.51 -15.51
C GLU A 406 23.98 23.30 -14.56
N ALA A 407 23.65 22.08 -14.99
CA ALA A 407 23.91 20.87 -14.18
C ALA A 407 24.94 19.91 -14.78
N ALA A 408 25.75 20.37 -15.75
CA ALA A 408 26.96 19.67 -16.17
C ALA A 408 28.14 20.11 -15.29
N LYS A 409 28.12 19.81 -13.98
CA LYS A 409 29.28 19.90 -13.07
C LYS A 409 28.98 19.43 -11.64
N ARG A 410 28.60 18.17 -11.43
CA ARG A 410 28.89 17.43 -10.19
C ARG A 410 29.02 15.94 -10.50
N THR A 411 30.15 15.59 -11.11
CA THR A 411 30.71 14.25 -11.00
C THR A 411 31.22 14.01 -9.57
N ASP A 412 31.17 12.75 -9.19
CA ASP A 412 31.93 12.09 -8.14
C ASP A 412 31.73 12.58 -6.70
N ARG A 413 30.72 11.99 -6.04
CA ARG A 413 30.92 11.45 -4.69
C ARG A 413 30.22 10.10 -4.56
N ASP A 414 31.03 9.11 -4.22
CA ASP A 414 30.65 7.79 -3.74
C ASP A 414 29.43 7.82 -2.83
N ASP A 415 28.45 6.98 -3.13
CA ASP A 415 27.35 6.67 -2.22
C ASP A 415 27.05 5.16 -2.30
N PHE A 416 28.02 4.34 -1.88
CA PHE A 416 27.84 2.92 -1.61
C PHE A 416 27.18 2.74 -0.23
N SER A 417 25.89 3.02 -0.14
CA SER A 417 25.08 2.62 1.01
C SER A 417 24.68 1.14 0.86
N PRO A 418 24.88 0.28 1.88
CA PRO A 418 24.53 -1.15 1.81
C PRO A 418 23.07 -1.40 1.42
N GLU A 419 22.14 -0.53 1.83
CA GLU A 419 20.72 -0.68 1.47
C GLU A 419 20.45 -0.50 -0.04
N ARG A 420 21.17 0.39 -0.73
CA ARG A 420 21.02 0.61 -2.18
C ARG A 420 21.69 -0.46 -3.03
N ILE A 421 22.74 -1.10 -2.51
CA ILE A 421 23.35 -2.26 -3.16
C ILE A 421 22.35 -3.43 -3.16
N VAL A 422 21.58 -3.61 -2.08
CA VAL A 422 20.54 -4.65 -2.00
C VAL A 422 19.35 -4.37 -2.92
N GLU A 423 18.92 -3.11 -3.06
CA GLU A 423 17.91 -2.72 -4.05
C GLU A 423 18.41 -2.89 -5.51
N GLY A 424 19.70 -2.65 -5.77
CA GLY A 424 20.32 -2.88 -7.08
C GLY A 424 20.63 -4.35 -7.41
N ILE A 425 20.52 -5.26 -6.44
CA ILE A 425 20.65 -6.72 -6.64
C ILE A 425 19.31 -7.36 -7.01
N GLN A 426 18.19 -6.67 -6.82
CA GLN A 426 16.89 -7.21 -7.20
C GLN A 426 16.80 -7.34 -8.72
N VAL A 427 16.68 -8.58 -9.17
CA VAL A 427 16.59 -8.92 -10.58
C VAL A 427 15.16 -8.67 -11.05
N ASP A 428 15.00 -7.82 -12.05
CA ASP A 428 13.71 -7.58 -12.68
C ASP A 428 13.20 -8.87 -13.37
N PRO A 429 11.93 -9.26 -13.18
CA PRO A 429 11.39 -10.49 -13.77
C PRO A 429 11.41 -10.49 -15.29
N ILE A 430 11.12 -9.34 -15.92
CA ILE A 430 11.15 -9.16 -17.37
C ILE A 430 11.71 -7.77 -17.69
N GLU A 431 12.73 -7.70 -18.54
CA GLU A 431 13.40 -6.47 -18.93
C GLU A 431 13.61 -6.40 -20.45
N ILE A 432 13.48 -5.21 -21.01
CA ILE A 432 13.83 -4.87 -22.39
C ILE A 432 14.90 -3.79 -22.35
N GLU A 433 16.11 -4.14 -22.77
CA GLU A 433 17.20 -3.20 -22.93
C GLU A 433 17.23 -2.67 -24.36
N LEU A 434 17.31 -1.35 -24.51
CA LEU A 434 17.34 -0.66 -25.79
C LEU A 434 18.71 0.01 -26.01
N GLY A 435 19.28 -0.17 -27.20
CA GLY A 435 20.36 0.66 -27.70
C GLY A 435 19.91 2.11 -27.91
N TYR A 436 20.87 3.04 -27.90
CA TYR A 436 20.56 4.48 -27.83
C TYR A 436 19.68 5.01 -28.97
N GLU A 437 19.73 4.41 -30.18
CA GLU A 437 18.91 4.84 -31.33
C GLU A 437 17.45 4.38 -31.22
N LEU A 438 17.19 3.33 -30.44
CA LEU A 438 15.85 2.77 -30.25
C LEU A 438 15.07 3.47 -29.12
N ILE A 439 15.72 4.27 -28.28
CA ILE A 439 15.09 4.98 -27.16
C ILE A 439 13.92 5.84 -27.63
N VAL A 440 14.01 6.42 -28.82
CA VAL A 440 12.95 7.26 -29.41
C VAL A 440 11.62 6.50 -29.56
N MET A 441 11.66 5.16 -29.72
CA MET A 441 10.46 4.32 -29.83
C MET A 441 9.74 4.14 -28.49
N ALA A 442 10.43 4.32 -27.37
CA ALA A 442 9.87 4.23 -26.02
C ALA A 442 9.39 5.59 -25.47
N ASP A 443 9.76 6.70 -26.12
CA ASP A 443 9.42 8.06 -25.70
C ASP A 443 8.08 8.52 -26.31
N GLU A 444 7.00 8.46 -25.52
CA GLU A 444 5.65 8.90 -25.94
C GLU A 444 5.63 10.37 -26.40
N SER A 445 6.52 11.23 -25.87
CA SER A 445 6.60 12.64 -26.26
C SER A 445 7.16 12.86 -27.67
N LYS A 446 7.94 11.88 -28.17
CA LYS A 446 8.49 11.86 -29.53
C LYS A 446 7.64 11.01 -30.49
N GLY A 447 6.44 10.60 -30.06
CA GLY A 447 5.54 9.76 -30.84
C GLY A 447 5.89 8.27 -30.81
N GLY A 448 6.71 7.82 -29.86
CA GLY A 448 6.98 6.40 -29.62
C GLY A 448 5.77 5.69 -29.01
N ASP A 449 5.47 4.47 -29.46
CA ASP A 449 4.31 3.68 -29.02
C ASP A 449 4.69 2.32 -28.41
N LEU A 450 5.98 2.05 -28.19
CA LEU A 450 6.47 0.77 -27.69
C LEU A 450 5.89 0.41 -26.32
N LEU A 451 5.78 1.38 -25.40
CA LEU A 451 5.21 1.17 -24.07
C LEU A 451 3.75 0.69 -24.14
N ASP A 452 2.93 1.32 -25.00
CA ASP A 452 1.53 0.94 -25.19
C ASP A 452 1.41 -0.46 -25.81
N ARG A 453 2.27 -0.80 -26.77
CA ARG A 453 2.32 -2.14 -27.37
C ARG A 453 2.72 -3.22 -26.36
N VAL A 454 3.70 -2.95 -25.49
CA VAL A 454 4.08 -3.86 -24.40
C VAL A 454 2.92 -4.06 -23.43
N ARG A 455 2.19 -3.00 -23.07
CA ARG A 455 0.98 -3.11 -22.23
C ARG A 455 -0.11 -3.96 -22.89
N LYS A 456 -0.37 -3.75 -24.19
CA LYS A 456 -1.33 -4.54 -24.97
C LYS A 456 -0.91 -6.01 -25.06
N CYS A 457 0.36 -6.28 -25.31
CA CYS A 457 0.93 -7.63 -25.35
C CYS A 457 0.71 -8.36 -24.01
N ARG A 458 1.05 -7.73 -22.88
CA ARG A 458 0.81 -8.30 -21.53
C ARG A 458 -0.67 -8.64 -21.31
N LYS A 459 -1.58 -7.73 -21.68
CA LYS A 459 -3.02 -7.93 -21.53
C LYS A 459 -3.52 -9.09 -22.41
N GLN A 460 -3.04 -9.17 -23.65
CA GLN A 460 -3.39 -10.23 -24.58
C GLN A 460 -2.95 -11.60 -24.06
N LEU A 461 -1.70 -11.71 -23.61
CA LEU A 461 -1.18 -12.96 -23.03
C LEU A 461 -1.92 -13.37 -21.76
N ALA A 462 -2.28 -12.41 -20.90
CA ALA A 462 -3.07 -12.71 -19.71
C ALA A 462 -4.45 -13.27 -20.06
N LEU A 463 -5.09 -12.78 -21.11
CA LEU A 463 -6.39 -13.28 -21.58
C LEU A 463 -6.28 -14.63 -22.30
N GLU A 464 -5.19 -14.85 -23.03
CA GLU A 464 -4.91 -16.10 -23.77
C GLU A 464 -4.55 -17.24 -22.81
N LEU A 465 -3.57 -17.02 -21.93
CA LEU A 465 -3.00 -18.05 -21.06
C LEU A 465 -3.60 -18.09 -19.66
N GLY A 466 -4.31 -17.05 -19.21
CA GLY A 466 -4.76 -16.94 -17.82
C GLY A 466 -3.64 -16.65 -16.82
N LEU A 467 -2.47 -16.24 -17.29
CA LEU A 467 -1.29 -15.91 -16.48
C LEU A 467 -1.20 -14.40 -16.24
N VAL A 468 -1.01 -14.00 -14.98
CA VAL A 468 -0.71 -12.60 -14.64
C VAL A 468 0.75 -12.30 -14.98
N ILE A 469 0.99 -11.58 -16.07
CA ILE A 469 2.34 -11.21 -16.50
C ILE A 469 2.87 -10.04 -15.63
N PRO A 470 4.06 -10.17 -15.02
CA PRO A 470 4.67 -9.11 -14.21
C PRO A 470 4.99 -7.86 -15.04
N HIS A 471 5.38 -6.78 -14.38
CA HIS A 471 5.75 -5.55 -15.08
C HIS A 471 7.00 -5.80 -15.96
N VAL A 472 6.97 -5.27 -17.19
CA VAL A 472 8.09 -5.33 -18.12
C VAL A 472 8.86 -4.02 -18.00
N ARG A 473 10.08 -4.09 -17.47
CA ARG A 473 10.94 -2.91 -17.34
C ARG A 473 11.59 -2.60 -18.68
N ILE A 474 11.66 -1.34 -19.07
CA ILE A 474 12.38 -0.89 -20.28
C ILE A 474 13.50 0.02 -19.82
N THR A 475 14.73 -0.30 -20.20
CA THR A 475 15.96 0.38 -19.80
C THR A 475 16.81 0.67 -21.03
N ASP A 476 17.60 1.73 -20.98
CA ASP A 476 18.67 1.95 -21.96
C ASP A 476 19.94 1.21 -21.53
N ASN A 477 20.64 0.64 -22.51
CA ASN A 477 21.94 0.01 -22.27
C ASN A 477 22.97 0.53 -23.28
N LEU A 478 23.89 1.36 -22.79
CA LEU A 478 24.96 1.97 -23.59
C LEU A 478 26.00 0.96 -24.09
N GLN A 479 26.01 -0.27 -23.57
CA GLN A 479 26.90 -1.35 -24.03
C GLN A 479 26.34 -2.08 -25.26
N LEU A 480 25.05 -1.92 -25.57
CA LEU A 480 24.44 -2.47 -26.78
C LEU A 480 24.80 -1.64 -28.02
N LYS A 481 24.75 -2.26 -29.20
CA LYS A 481 24.85 -1.49 -30.45
C LYS A 481 23.66 -0.54 -30.56
N GLY A 482 23.85 0.59 -31.26
CA GLY A 482 22.85 1.66 -31.33
C GLY A 482 21.43 1.20 -31.71
N THR A 483 21.31 0.25 -32.62
CA THR A 483 20.03 -0.30 -33.10
C THR A 483 19.69 -1.70 -32.57
N GLU A 484 20.38 -2.16 -31.54
CA GLU A 484 20.16 -3.46 -30.92
C GLU A 484 19.18 -3.34 -29.75
N TYR A 485 18.32 -4.35 -29.59
CA TYR A 485 17.56 -4.53 -28.37
C TYR A 485 17.79 -5.92 -27.81
N GLN A 486 17.60 -6.05 -26.50
CA GLN A 486 17.76 -7.30 -25.77
C GLN A 486 16.58 -7.50 -24.82
N ILE A 487 16.08 -8.72 -24.74
CA ILE A 487 14.99 -9.11 -23.83
C ILE A 487 15.57 -10.06 -22.81
N LYS A 488 15.33 -9.77 -21.53
CA LYS A 488 15.78 -10.57 -20.40
C LYS A 488 14.59 -11.05 -19.58
N ILE A 489 14.71 -12.26 -19.05
CA ILE A 489 13.82 -12.80 -18.01
C ILE A 489 14.68 -13.24 -16.85
N ASN A 490 14.33 -12.81 -15.63
CA ASN A 490 15.10 -13.05 -14.42
C ASN A 490 16.60 -12.74 -14.61
N GLY A 491 16.91 -11.62 -15.29
CA GLY A 491 18.26 -11.14 -15.55
C GLY A 491 19.04 -11.90 -16.64
N SER A 492 18.51 -13.01 -17.15
CA SER A 492 19.12 -13.78 -18.23
C SER A 492 18.61 -13.32 -19.59
N VAL A 493 19.51 -13.17 -20.55
CA VAL A 493 19.17 -12.82 -21.94
C VAL A 493 18.52 -14.01 -22.62
N ILE A 494 17.29 -13.81 -23.12
CA ILE A 494 16.54 -14.84 -23.83
C ILE A 494 16.32 -14.53 -25.31
N GLY A 495 16.47 -13.27 -25.72
CA GLY A 495 16.37 -12.85 -27.11
C GLY A 495 17.06 -11.52 -27.35
N SER A 496 17.60 -11.33 -28.56
CA SER A 496 18.17 -10.06 -29.00
C SER A 496 18.09 -9.96 -30.52
N ALA A 497 17.98 -8.75 -31.04
CA ALA A 497 18.02 -8.51 -32.48
C ALA A 497 18.44 -7.09 -32.83
N LEU A 498 18.91 -6.92 -34.06
CA LEU A 498 19.24 -5.64 -34.66
C LEU A 498 18.07 -5.14 -35.49
N LEU A 499 17.70 -3.88 -35.28
CA LEU A 499 16.67 -3.18 -36.04
C LEU A 499 17.30 -2.13 -36.95
N MET A 500 16.54 -1.63 -37.92
CA MET A 500 16.89 -0.44 -38.69
C MET A 500 15.90 0.69 -38.40
N VAL A 501 16.40 1.78 -37.83
CA VAL A 501 15.57 2.95 -37.52
C VAL A 501 15.10 3.60 -38.82
N GLY A 502 13.81 3.94 -38.90
CA GLY A 502 13.20 4.59 -40.07
C GLY A 502 12.92 3.66 -41.27
N LYS A 503 13.14 2.35 -41.12
CA LYS A 503 12.76 1.33 -42.11
C LYS A 503 11.61 0.46 -41.58
N LEU A 504 10.88 -0.17 -42.49
CA LEU A 504 9.90 -1.20 -42.20
C LEU A 504 10.45 -2.57 -42.57
N LEU A 505 9.99 -3.61 -41.90
CA LEU A 505 10.31 -5.00 -42.24
C LEU A 505 9.17 -5.61 -43.05
N ALA A 506 9.46 -6.05 -44.27
CA ALA A 506 8.54 -6.80 -45.12
C ALA A 506 8.84 -8.30 -45.00
N ILE A 507 7.92 -9.06 -44.41
CA ILE A 507 8.06 -10.50 -44.14
C ILE A 507 7.32 -11.28 -45.24
N ASP A 508 7.99 -12.28 -45.81
CA ASP A 508 7.37 -13.20 -46.77
C ASP A 508 6.66 -14.33 -46.02
N SER A 509 5.32 -14.28 -46.01
CA SER A 509 4.46 -15.32 -45.42
C SER A 509 4.11 -16.45 -46.39
N THR A 510 4.51 -16.35 -47.67
CA THR A 510 4.12 -17.27 -48.75
C THR A 510 5.18 -18.32 -49.11
N GLY A 511 6.31 -18.34 -48.40
CA GLY A 511 7.31 -19.41 -48.52
C GLY A 511 8.43 -19.16 -49.54
N GLY A 512 8.89 -17.92 -49.72
CA GLY A 512 10.17 -17.62 -50.39
C GLY A 512 10.11 -17.45 -51.90
N THR A 513 8.93 -17.48 -52.53
CA THR A 513 8.79 -17.29 -53.98
C THR A 513 8.79 -15.82 -54.40
N LEU A 514 8.55 -14.90 -53.47
CA LEU A 514 8.52 -13.47 -53.73
C LEU A 514 9.87 -12.83 -53.38
N THR A 515 10.42 -12.07 -54.32
CA THR A 515 11.68 -11.33 -54.12
C THR A 515 11.48 -9.83 -54.30
N LEU A 516 12.20 -9.08 -53.47
CA LEU A 516 12.33 -7.63 -53.56
C LEU A 516 13.78 -7.28 -53.91
N GLU A 517 14.00 -6.12 -54.53
CA GLU A 517 15.34 -5.59 -54.85
C GLU A 517 16.05 -5.02 -53.62
N PHE A 518 15.98 -5.73 -52.49
CA PHE A 518 16.63 -5.36 -51.23
C PHE A 518 17.38 -6.58 -50.67
N PRO A 519 18.40 -6.38 -49.82
CA PRO A 519 19.07 -7.49 -49.16
C PRO A 519 18.11 -8.30 -48.31
N GLN A 520 18.05 -9.60 -48.58
CA GLN A 520 17.25 -10.54 -47.80
C GLN A 520 17.90 -10.77 -46.43
N ILE A 521 17.08 -10.69 -45.39
CA ILE A 521 17.44 -11.00 -44.01
C ILE A 521 16.44 -12.03 -43.44
N LYS A 522 16.64 -12.41 -42.18
CA LYS A 522 15.67 -13.21 -41.44
C LYS A 522 14.97 -12.34 -40.41
N ASP A 523 13.67 -12.52 -40.26
CA ASP A 523 12.92 -11.88 -39.19
C ASP A 523 13.39 -12.43 -37.82
N PRO A 524 13.47 -11.58 -36.77
CA PRO A 524 14.01 -11.99 -35.48
C PRO A 524 13.03 -12.81 -34.63
N VAL A 525 11.75 -12.91 -35.00
CA VAL A 525 10.70 -13.59 -34.24
C VAL A 525 10.51 -15.02 -34.73
N PHE A 526 10.33 -15.21 -36.04
CA PHE A 526 9.96 -16.50 -36.63
C PHE A 526 11.07 -17.09 -37.53
N GLY A 527 12.14 -16.34 -37.80
CA GLY A 527 13.23 -16.75 -38.69
C GLY A 527 12.84 -16.78 -40.18
N LEU A 528 11.73 -16.15 -40.56
CA LEU A 528 11.20 -16.10 -41.91
C LEU A 528 12.02 -15.16 -42.81
N PRO A 529 12.09 -15.42 -44.13
CA PRO A 529 12.61 -14.47 -45.11
C PRO A 529 11.97 -13.10 -44.99
N ALA A 530 12.78 -12.05 -44.84
CA ALA A 530 12.30 -10.68 -44.72
C ALA A 530 13.25 -9.68 -45.38
N TYR A 531 12.76 -8.45 -45.61
CA TYR A 531 13.50 -7.38 -46.27
C TYR A 531 13.27 -6.05 -45.54
N TRP A 532 14.34 -5.29 -45.29
CA TRP A 532 14.22 -3.91 -44.81
C TRP A 532 13.88 -2.98 -45.98
N ILE A 533 12.75 -2.28 -45.88
CA ILE A 533 12.24 -1.37 -46.91
C ILE A 533 12.00 0.03 -46.35
N ASP A 534 12.13 1.06 -47.19
CA ASP A 534 11.66 2.41 -46.85
C ASP A 534 10.13 2.48 -46.86
N GLU A 535 9.56 3.42 -46.09
CA GLU A 535 8.11 3.70 -46.05
C GLU A 535 7.52 3.90 -47.46
N LYS A 536 8.30 4.50 -48.38
CA LYS A 536 7.90 4.72 -49.78
C LYS A 536 7.58 3.43 -50.55
N HIS A 537 8.20 2.32 -50.16
CA HIS A 537 8.02 1.02 -50.82
C HIS A 537 6.92 0.17 -50.17
N ARG A 538 6.26 0.67 -49.12
CA ARG A 538 5.19 -0.03 -48.41
C ARG A 538 4.09 -0.53 -49.34
N ALA A 539 3.54 0.35 -50.18
CA ALA A 539 2.46 -0.01 -51.10
C ALA A 539 2.89 -1.05 -52.17
N MET A 540 4.19 -1.10 -52.51
CA MET A 540 4.72 -2.09 -53.45
C MET A 540 4.85 -3.46 -52.80
N ALA A 541 5.36 -3.53 -51.57
CA ALA A 541 5.45 -4.77 -50.80
C ALA A 541 4.07 -5.34 -50.47
N ASP A 542 3.11 -4.49 -50.10
CA ASP A 542 1.74 -4.89 -49.76
C ASP A 542 1.02 -5.50 -50.98
N LYS A 543 1.15 -4.87 -52.16
CA LYS A 543 0.62 -5.41 -53.43
C LYS A 543 1.21 -6.76 -53.82
N LYS A 544 2.45 -7.04 -53.43
CA LYS A 544 3.12 -8.32 -53.66
C LYS A 544 2.74 -9.37 -52.61
N GLY A 545 1.99 -9.01 -51.56
CA GLY A 545 1.53 -9.93 -50.52
C GLY A 545 2.46 -10.08 -49.32
N PHE A 546 3.42 -9.17 -49.13
CA PHE A 546 4.29 -9.18 -47.94
C PHE A 546 3.58 -8.59 -46.73
N THR A 547 3.79 -9.19 -45.55
CA THR A 547 3.34 -8.62 -44.29
C THR A 547 4.32 -7.55 -43.83
N ILE A 548 3.84 -6.32 -43.65
CA ILE A 548 4.69 -5.16 -43.34
C ILE A 548 4.57 -4.81 -41.86
N VAL A 549 5.69 -4.75 -41.16
CA VAL A 549 5.75 -4.45 -39.73
C VAL A 549 6.78 -3.37 -39.43
N ASP A 550 6.45 -2.46 -38.52
CA ASP A 550 7.34 -1.43 -37.98
C ASP A 550 8.18 -1.95 -36.81
N PRO A 551 9.32 -1.32 -36.49
CA PRO A 551 10.23 -1.80 -35.44
C PRO A 551 9.58 -1.99 -34.05
N PRO A 552 8.68 -1.12 -33.55
CA PRO A 552 7.97 -1.37 -32.29
C PRO A 552 7.09 -2.63 -32.33
N THR A 553 6.45 -2.94 -33.47
CA THR A 553 5.72 -4.22 -33.65
C THR A 553 6.67 -5.39 -33.49
N ILE A 554 7.84 -5.35 -34.14
CA ILE A 554 8.82 -6.43 -34.09
C ILE A 554 9.23 -6.72 -32.63
N ILE A 555 9.58 -5.69 -31.85
CA ILE A 555 9.95 -5.86 -30.44
C ILE A 555 8.78 -6.46 -29.65
N SER A 556 7.55 -5.94 -29.83
CA SER A 556 6.38 -6.42 -29.09
C SER A 556 5.98 -7.86 -29.44
N THR A 557 6.08 -8.25 -30.71
CA THR A 557 5.81 -9.62 -31.15
C THR A 557 6.91 -10.57 -30.67
N HIS A 558 8.18 -10.15 -30.75
CA HIS A 558 9.29 -10.95 -30.22
C HIS A 558 9.13 -11.18 -28.72
N LEU A 559 8.81 -10.13 -27.96
CA LEU A 559 8.52 -10.23 -26.53
C LEU A 559 7.36 -11.20 -26.26
N SER A 560 6.28 -11.12 -27.03
CA SER A 560 5.12 -12.00 -26.88
C SER A 560 5.51 -13.47 -27.04
N GLU A 561 6.25 -13.81 -28.10
CA GLU A 561 6.67 -15.20 -28.35
C GLU A 561 7.64 -15.70 -27.30
N LEU A 562 8.60 -14.88 -26.88
CA LEU A 562 9.53 -15.22 -25.81
C LEU A 562 8.81 -15.45 -24.47
N MET A 563 7.84 -14.61 -24.13
CA MET A 563 7.03 -14.80 -22.92
C MET A 563 6.22 -16.11 -22.97
N LYS A 564 5.67 -16.48 -24.14
CA LYS A 564 4.98 -17.77 -24.32
C LYS A 564 5.91 -18.96 -24.13
N LEU A 565 7.16 -18.84 -24.58
CA LEU A 565 8.17 -19.90 -24.45
C LEU A 565 8.71 -20.06 -23.02
N SER A 566 8.77 -18.97 -22.25
CA SER A 566 9.32 -18.91 -20.90
C SER A 566 8.23 -18.75 -19.82
N THR A 567 7.03 -19.27 -20.09
CA THR A 567 5.88 -19.11 -19.19
C THR A 567 6.11 -19.75 -17.82
N ASP A 568 6.88 -20.83 -17.78
CA ASP A 568 7.32 -21.54 -16.57
C ASP A 568 8.31 -20.73 -15.72
N ASP A 569 9.17 -19.93 -16.34
CA ASP A 569 10.08 -19.01 -15.65
C ASP A 569 9.37 -17.77 -15.10
N ILE A 570 8.32 -17.31 -15.79
CA ILE A 570 7.50 -16.17 -15.39
C ILE A 570 6.57 -16.52 -14.22
N LEU A 571 6.05 -17.75 -14.16
CA LEU A 571 5.13 -18.18 -13.10
C LEU A 571 5.86 -18.48 -11.78
N GLY A 572 6.02 -17.44 -10.95
CA GLY A 572 6.53 -17.54 -9.59
C GLY A 572 5.47 -17.92 -8.55
N ARG A 573 5.91 -17.97 -7.28
CA ARG A 573 5.01 -18.15 -6.13
C ARG A 573 4.07 -16.96 -5.96
N LYS A 574 4.55 -15.74 -6.23
CA LYS A 574 3.78 -14.50 -6.11
C LYS A 574 2.62 -14.48 -7.12
N GLU A 575 2.88 -14.87 -8.35
CA GLU A 575 1.89 -14.95 -9.42
C GLU A 575 0.88 -16.06 -9.12
N THR A 576 1.35 -17.22 -8.62
CA THR A 576 0.47 -18.30 -8.18
C THR A 576 -0.45 -17.87 -7.03
N GLN A 577 0.08 -17.14 -6.05
CA GLN A 577 -0.72 -16.60 -4.94
C GLN A 577 -1.76 -15.60 -5.45
N SER A 578 -1.36 -14.72 -6.37
CA SER A 578 -2.27 -13.74 -6.97
C SER A 578 -3.44 -14.42 -7.71
N ILE A 579 -3.16 -15.52 -8.42
CA ILE A 579 -4.19 -16.35 -9.05
C ILE A 579 -5.12 -16.96 -7.98
N LEU A 580 -4.56 -17.51 -6.91
CA LEU A 580 -5.34 -18.10 -5.82
C LEU A 580 -6.21 -17.06 -5.09
N ASP A 581 -5.72 -15.84 -4.91
CA ASP A 581 -6.46 -14.73 -4.29
C ASP A 581 -7.67 -14.32 -5.14
N ILE A 582 -7.53 -14.33 -6.47
CA ILE A 582 -8.64 -14.12 -7.42
C ILE A 582 -9.69 -15.22 -7.24
N VAL A 583 -9.27 -16.49 -7.11
CA VAL A 583 -10.19 -17.59 -6.83
C VAL A 583 -10.84 -17.43 -5.47
N LYS A 584 -10.09 -17.06 -4.43
CA LYS A 584 -10.61 -16.84 -3.07
C LYS A 584 -11.70 -15.77 -3.02
N LYS A 585 -11.58 -14.73 -3.85
CA LYS A 585 -12.59 -13.67 -3.99
C LYS A 585 -13.88 -14.16 -4.66
N ASN A 586 -13.76 -15.01 -5.68
CA ASN A 586 -14.88 -15.42 -6.54
C ASN A 586 -15.54 -16.74 -6.10
N ASN A 587 -14.76 -17.67 -5.57
CA ASN A 587 -15.16 -18.99 -5.06
C ASN A 587 -14.39 -19.35 -3.77
N PRO A 588 -14.65 -18.65 -2.63
CA PRO A 588 -13.98 -18.91 -1.36
C PRO A 588 -14.04 -20.37 -0.85
N PRO A 589 -15.17 -21.12 -1.01
CA PRO A 589 -15.25 -22.52 -0.56
C PRO A 589 -14.16 -23.42 -1.14
N LEU A 590 -13.85 -23.27 -2.43
CA LEU A 590 -12.86 -24.11 -3.12
C LEU A 590 -11.44 -23.90 -2.57
N VAL A 591 -11.09 -22.66 -2.21
CA VAL A 591 -9.79 -22.36 -1.58
C VAL A 591 -9.73 -22.91 -0.16
N LYS A 592 -10.82 -22.84 0.61
CA LYS A 592 -10.90 -23.43 1.96
C LYS A 592 -10.77 -24.95 1.92
N GLU A 593 -11.30 -25.60 0.91
CA GLU A 593 -11.15 -27.04 0.70
C GLU A 593 -9.69 -27.41 0.42
N MET A 594 -9.02 -26.68 -0.49
CA MET A 594 -7.59 -26.84 -0.73
C MET A 594 -6.76 -26.68 0.56
N GLU A 595 -7.04 -25.64 1.35
CA GLU A 595 -6.41 -25.39 2.65
C GLU A 595 -6.67 -26.55 3.64
N GLY A 596 -7.91 -27.09 3.66
CA GLY A 596 -8.29 -28.23 4.50
C GLY A 596 -7.59 -29.55 4.13
N LEU A 597 -7.25 -29.74 2.85
CA LEU A 597 -6.51 -30.90 2.33
C LEU A 597 -4.99 -30.80 2.55
N SER A 598 -4.51 -29.77 3.26
CA SER A 598 -3.06 -29.52 3.48
C SER A 598 -2.25 -29.38 2.18
N LEU A 599 -2.90 -28.97 1.09
CA LEU A 599 -2.24 -28.70 -0.18
C LEU A 599 -1.45 -27.40 -0.11
N LYS A 600 -0.14 -27.49 -0.29
CA LYS A 600 0.73 -26.31 -0.36
C LYS A 600 0.59 -25.60 -1.70
N ILE A 601 0.79 -24.28 -1.69
CA ILE A 601 0.89 -23.46 -2.92
C ILE A 601 1.89 -24.02 -3.94
N SER A 602 2.95 -24.69 -3.47
CA SER A 602 3.95 -25.32 -4.33
C SER A 602 3.38 -26.44 -5.21
N HIS A 603 2.39 -27.19 -4.71
CA HIS A 603 1.72 -28.24 -5.51
C HIS A 603 0.90 -27.60 -6.63
N PHE A 604 0.15 -26.56 -6.30
CA PHE A 604 -0.64 -25.80 -7.27
C PHE A 604 0.25 -25.10 -8.30
N GLN A 605 1.33 -24.43 -7.87
CA GLN A 605 2.32 -23.82 -8.78
C GLN A 605 2.90 -24.87 -9.73
N LYS A 606 3.33 -26.04 -9.22
CA LYS A 606 3.92 -27.10 -10.04
C LYS A 606 2.93 -27.62 -11.10
N LEU A 607 1.64 -27.71 -10.74
CA LEU A 607 0.56 -28.08 -11.66
C LEU A 607 0.38 -27.03 -12.75
N LEU A 608 0.23 -25.76 -12.38
CA LEU A 608 0.10 -24.65 -13.33
C LEU A 608 1.30 -24.55 -14.28
N LYS A 609 2.54 -24.71 -13.77
CA LYS A 609 3.74 -24.76 -14.61
C LYS A 609 3.67 -25.89 -15.64
N GLY A 610 3.29 -27.10 -15.21
CA GLY A 610 3.19 -28.25 -16.12
C GLY A 610 2.18 -28.03 -17.27
N LEU A 611 1.08 -27.34 -17.00
CA LEU A 611 0.12 -26.95 -18.04
C LEU A 611 0.70 -25.90 -19.00
N LEU A 612 1.33 -24.86 -18.46
CA LEU A 612 1.87 -23.74 -19.23
C LEU A 612 3.10 -24.13 -20.07
N GLU A 613 3.94 -25.04 -19.58
CA GLU A 613 5.06 -25.63 -20.35
C GLU A 613 4.59 -26.30 -21.66
N GLU A 614 3.34 -26.78 -21.66
CA GLU A 614 2.70 -27.42 -22.81
C GLU A 614 1.70 -26.49 -23.50
N ARG A 615 1.78 -25.18 -23.22
CA ARG A 615 0.93 -24.12 -23.77
C ARG A 615 -0.57 -24.31 -23.52
N VAL A 616 -0.92 -25.01 -22.43
CA VAL A 616 -2.31 -25.13 -21.99
C VAL A 616 -2.66 -23.92 -21.14
N SER A 617 -3.69 -23.19 -21.56
CA SER A 617 -4.20 -22.02 -20.82
C SER A 617 -4.71 -22.43 -19.43
N ILE A 618 -4.36 -21.65 -18.41
CA ILE A 618 -4.78 -21.83 -17.03
C ILE A 618 -5.96 -20.92 -16.66
N ARG A 619 -6.63 -20.32 -17.66
CA ARG A 619 -7.74 -19.40 -17.44
C ARG A 619 -8.90 -20.02 -16.68
N ASN A 620 -9.19 -21.30 -16.92
CA ASN A 620 -10.20 -22.04 -16.16
C ASN A 620 -9.63 -22.59 -14.85
N VAL A 621 -9.15 -21.68 -14.01
CA VAL A 621 -8.47 -22.00 -12.75
C VAL A 621 -9.38 -22.74 -11.76
N ASN A 622 -10.69 -22.51 -11.81
CA ASN A 622 -11.65 -23.21 -10.95
C ASN A 622 -11.64 -24.72 -11.23
N THR A 623 -11.78 -25.12 -12.49
CA THR A 623 -11.72 -26.55 -12.87
C THR A 623 -10.36 -27.16 -12.55
N ILE A 624 -9.26 -26.42 -12.73
CA ILE A 624 -7.92 -26.90 -12.37
C ILE A 624 -7.84 -27.17 -10.86
N LEU A 625 -8.35 -26.26 -10.04
CA LEU A 625 -8.30 -26.37 -8.58
C LEU A 625 -9.26 -27.42 -8.04
N GLU A 626 -10.46 -27.57 -8.61
CA GLU A 626 -11.42 -28.65 -8.30
C GLU A 626 -10.79 -30.03 -8.52
N VAL A 627 -10.25 -30.27 -9.73
CA VAL A 627 -9.61 -31.56 -10.05
C VAL A 627 -8.38 -31.80 -9.17
N LEU A 628 -7.63 -30.75 -8.83
CA LEU A 628 -6.53 -30.86 -7.87
C LEU A 628 -7.03 -31.31 -6.48
N CYS A 629 -8.09 -30.70 -5.94
CA CYS A 629 -8.66 -31.06 -4.63
C CYS A 629 -9.22 -32.49 -4.62
N ASP A 630 -10.00 -32.86 -5.65
CA ASP A 630 -10.60 -34.19 -5.78
C ASP A 630 -9.54 -35.32 -5.79
N ASN A 631 -8.38 -35.04 -6.38
CA ASN A 631 -7.31 -36.01 -6.56
C ASN A 631 -6.16 -35.86 -5.55
N ALA A 632 -6.30 -34.99 -4.56
CA ALA A 632 -5.32 -34.77 -3.50
C ALA A 632 -5.56 -35.62 -2.24
N THR A 633 -6.63 -36.44 -2.22
CA THR A 633 -6.99 -37.27 -1.07
C THR A 633 -6.22 -38.61 -1.06
N GLY A 634 -5.35 -38.81 -0.03
CA GLY A 634 -4.62 -40.07 0.23
C GLY A 634 -3.10 -39.89 0.39
N ASP A 635 -2.41 -40.95 0.84
CA ASP A 635 -0.93 -40.97 1.07
C ASP A 635 -0.09 -40.83 -0.22
N HIS A 636 -0.73 -40.69 -1.38
CA HIS A 636 -0.12 -40.84 -2.71
C HIS A 636 -0.55 -39.71 -3.65
N PHE A 637 -0.13 -38.48 -3.36
CA PHE A 637 -0.20 -37.36 -4.31
C PHE A 637 0.81 -37.60 -5.46
N HIS A 638 0.34 -38.17 -6.57
CA HIS A 638 1.14 -38.34 -7.78
C HIS A 638 0.91 -37.16 -8.73
N TYR A 639 1.84 -36.20 -8.70
CA TYR A 639 1.81 -34.99 -9.55
C TYR A 639 1.44 -35.28 -11.01
N PHE A 640 2.02 -36.34 -11.57
CA PHE A 640 1.82 -36.73 -12.95
C PHE A 640 0.36 -37.11 -13.23
N ASP A 641 -0.24 -37.95 -12.39
CA ASP A 641 -1.62 -38.40 -12.58
C ASP A 641 -2.60 -37.24 -12.42
N VAL A 642 -2.33 -36.32 -11.48
CA VAL A 642 -3.13 -35.10 -11.32
C VAL A 642 -3.01 -34.20 -12.55
N LEU A 643 -1.81 -34.02 -13.11
CA LEU A 643 -1.61 -33.23 -14.33
C LEU A 643 -2.42 -33.79 -15.50
N GLU A 644 -2.35 -35.10 -15.74
CA GLU A 644 -3.11 -35.74 -16.83
C GLU A 644 -4.64 -35.64 -16.62
N ARG A 645 -5.13 -35.84 -15.39
CA ARG A 645 -6.56 -35.66 -15.06
C ARG A 645 -7.02 -34.22 -15.26
N VAL A 646 -6.20 -33.24 -14.90
CA VAL A 646 -6.51 -31.82 -15.14
C VAL A 646 -6.55 -31.54 -16.63
N ARG A 647 -5.64 -32.09 -17.42
CA ARG A 647 -5.67 -31.94 -18.89
C ARG A 647 -6.92 -32.57 -19.50
N GLN A 648 -7.32 -33.76 -19.07
CA GLN A 648 -8.57 -34.40 -19.48
C GLN A 648 -9.79 -33.52 -19.14
N ALA A 649 -9.84 -32.95 -17.92
CA ALA A 649 -10.92 -32.03 -17.51
C ALA A 649 -10.93 -30.73 -18.34
N LEU A 650 -9.75 -30.27 -18.78
CA LEU A 650 -9.59 -29.16 -19.71
C LEU A 650 -9.75 -29.57 -21.19
N GLY A 651 -10.15 -30.82 -21.48
CA GLY A 651 -10.19 -31.37 -22.83
C GLY A 651 -10.99 -30.52 -23.82
N ARG A 652 -12.07 -29.87 -23.39
CA ARG A 652 -12.84 -28.95 -24.24
C ARG A 652 -12.02 -27.72 -24.68
N GLN A 653 -11.19 -27.19 -23.78
CA GLN A 653 -10.31 -26.06 -24.06
C GLN A 653 -9.13 -26.47 -24.96
N ILE A 654 -8.54 -27.64 -24.68
CA ILE A 654 -7.45 -28.20 -25.48
C ILE A 654 -7.95 -28.48 -26.91
N SER A 655 -9.08 -29.16 -27.03
CA SER A 655 -9.70 -29.47 -28.33
C SER A 655 -10.03 -28.21 -29.13
N ALA A 656 -10.62 -27.20 -28.50
CA ALA A 656 -10.95 -25.92 -29.15
C ALA A 656 -9.70 -25.18 -29.68
N THR A 657 -8.55 -25.37 -29.04
CA THR A 657 -7.30 -24.70 -29.41
C THR A 657 -6.68 -25.31 -30.67
N TYR A 658 -6.85 -26.62 -30.85
CA TYR A 658 -6.19 -27.39 -31.92
C TYR A 658 -7.14 -27.90 -33.01
N SER A 659 -8.41 -27.53 -32.95
CA SER A 659 -9.40 -27.88 -33.98
C SER A 659 -9.49 -26.81 -35.07
N ASP A 660 -9.82 -27.22 -36.29
CA ASP A 660 -10.24 -26.30 -37.35
C ASP A 660 -11.68 -25.78 -37.15
N ASP A 661 -12.14 -24.89 -38.04
CA ASP A 661 -13.49 -24.32 -38.00
C ASP A 661 -14.62 -25.37 -38.08
N ALA A 662 -14.31 -26.56 -38.62
CA ALA A 662 -15.22 -27.71 -38.70
C ALA A 662 -15.11 -28.64 -37.48
N LYS A 663 -14.37 -28.24 -36.44
CA LYS A 663 -14.09 -28.99 -35.22
C LYS A 663 -13.30 -30.28 -35.44
N ASN A 664 -12.53 -30.37 -36.52
CA ASN A 664 -11.62 -31.49 -36.73
C ASN A 664 -10.25 -31.17 -36.14
N ILE A 665 -9.70 -32.11 -35.38
CA ILE A 665 -8.32 -32.08 -34.91
C ILE A 665 -7.50 -32.88 -35.91
N ASN A 666 -6.66 -32.18 -36.68
CA ASN A 666 -5.82 -32.75 -37.71
C ASN A 666 -4.50 -33.21 -37.08
N ALA A 667 -4.29 -34.52 -36.97
CA ALA A 667 -3.22 -35.09 -36.17
C ALA A 667 -2.54 -36.28 -36.85
N VAL A 668 -1.33 -36.58 -36.37
CA VAL A 668 -0.66 -37.85 -36.62
C VAL A 668 -0.82 -38.74 -35.40
N VAL A 669 -1.04 -40.03 -35.62
CA VAL A 669 -1.17 -41.01 -34.53
C VAL A 669 0.05 -41.91 -34.48
N LEU A 670 0.35 -42.46 -33.30
CA LEU A 670 1.30 -43.55 -33.18
C LEU A 670 0.63 -44.85 -33.64
N SER A 671 1.37 -45.69 -34.37
CA SER A 671 0.91 -47.05 -34.63
C SER A 671 0.78 -47.84 -33.32
N ARG A 672 -0.25 -48.70 -33.22
CA ARG A 672 -0.48 -49.54 -32.02
C ARG A 672 0.75 -50.34 -31.60
N LYS A 673 1.57 -50.75 -32.58
CA LYS A 673 2.82 -51.49 -32.32
C LYS A 673 3.83 -50.63 -31.57
N ILE A 674 4.03 -49.38 -32.00
CA ILE A 674 4.94 -48.44 -31.35
C ILE A 674 4.38 -48.03 -29.99
N GLU A 675 3.08 -47.76 -29.90
CA GLU A 675 2.43 -47.39 -28.66
C GLU A 675 2.61 -48.46 -27.58
N ASN A 676 2.35 -49.74 -27.90
CA ASN A 676 2.57 -50.85 -26.96
C ASN A 676 4.06 -51.01 -26.57
N ASP A 677 4.98 -50.90 -27.53
CA ASP A 677 6.43 -50.97 -27.25
C ASP A 677 6.90 -49.83 -26.34
N LEU A 678 6.34 -48.62 -26.50
CA LEU A 678 6.62 -47.49 -25.64
C LEU A 678 6.03 -47.67 -24.24
N ILE A 679 4.80 -48.18 -24.12
CA ILE A 679 4.15 -48.47 -22.83
C ILE A 679 5.00 -49.43 -22.01
N GLU A 680 5.50 -50.53 -22.60
CA GLU A 680 6.38 -51.49 -21.91
C GLU A 680 7.71 -50.88 -21.46
N LYS A 681 8.17 -49.83 -22.14
CA LYS A 681 9.42 -49.12 -21.83
C LYS A 681 9.24 -47.95 -20.87
N VAL A 682 8.01 -47.57 -20.52
CA VAL A 682 7.78 -46.55 -19.49
C VAL A 682 8.14 -47.12 -18.12
N LYS A 683 9.04 -46.42 -17.43
CA LYS A 683 9.38 -46.70 -16.03
C LYS A 683 8.94 -45.53 -15.16
N GLU A 684 8.56 -45.84 -13.94
CA GLU A 684 8.25 -44.85 -12.91
C GLU A 684 9.35 -44.89 -11.84
N THR A 685 9.95 -43.73 -11.54
CA THR A 685 10.94 -43.59 -10.47
C THR A 685 10.73 -42.27 -9.78
N GLY A 686 10.54 -42.29 -8.45
CA GLY A 686 10.31 -41.08 -7.66
C GLY A 686 9.07 -40.27 -8.08
N GLY A 687 8.04 -40.94 -8.59
CA GLY A 687 6.81 -40.29 -9.09
C GLY A 687 6.96 -39.58 -10.44
N VAL A 688 8.04 -39.83 -11.18
CA VAL A 688 8.25 -39.36 -12.56
C VAL A 688 8.22 -40.55 -13.50
N ARG A 689 7.37 -40.47 -14.54
CA ARG A 689 7.32 -41.44 -15.64
C ARG A 689 8.22 -40.98 -16.77
N PHE A 690 9.07 -41.87 -17.27
CA PHE A 690 9.95 -41.62 -18.41
C PHE A 690 10.10 -42.86 -19.29
N ILE A 691 10.37 -42.63 -20.58
CA ILE A 691 10.59 -43.72 -21.55
C ILE A 691 12.04 -44.19 -21.42
N ASN A 692 12.22 -45.44 -21.00
CA ASN A 692 13.53 -46.09 -20.92
C ASN A 692 13.80 -46.89 -22.20
N ILE A 693 14.16 -46.18 -23.27
CA ILE A 693 14.49 -46.73 -24.58
C ILE A 693 16.00 -46.59 -24.85
N ASP A 694 16.59 -47.54 -25.57
CA ASP A 694 17.98 -47.46 -26.00
C ASP A 694 18.19 -46.34 -27.03
N PRO A 695 19.39 -45.71 -27.07
CA PRO A 695 19.64 -44.55 -27.93
C PRO A 695 19.44 -44.80 -29.44
N ALA A 696 19.65 -46.02 -29.91
CA ALA A 696 19.49 -46.36 -31.33
C ALA A 696 18.01 -46.39 -31.74
N ASN A 697 17.17 -47.05 -30.96
CA ASN A 697 15.73 -47.07 -31.19
C ASN A 697 15.10 -45.68 -30.96
N LEU A 698 15.59 -44.91 -29.98
CA LEU A 698 15.15 -43.53 -29.77
C LEU A 698 15.43 -42.65 -31.00
N ARG A 699 16.64 -42.73 -31.56
CA ARG A 699 17.01 -41.97 -32.76
C ARG A 699 16.11 -42.33 -33.93
N THR A 700 15.84 -43.62 -34.11
CA THR A 700 14.96 -44.11 -35.18
C THR A 700 13.55 -43.56 -35.03
N LEU A 701 13.00 -43.55 -33.80
CA LEU A 701 11.70 -42.97 -33.50
C LEU A 701 11.67 -41.46 -33.79
N LEU A 702 12.68 -40.71 -33.35
CA LEU A 702 12.76 -39.27 -33.58
C LEU A 702 12.90 -38.93 -35.08
N GLU A 703 13.65 -39.71 -35.85
CA GLU A 703 13.77 -39.55 -37.31
C GLU A 703 12.43 -39.82 -38.01
N ALA A 704 11.69 -40.84 -37.58
CA ALA A 704 10.34 -41.13 -38.09
C ALA A 704 9.35 -39.98 -37.78
N ILE A 705 9.35 -39.51 -36.53
CA ILE A 705 8.55 -38.36 -36.09
C ILE A 705 8.90 -37.10 -36.90
N ALA A 706 10.20 -36.81 -37.09
CA ALA A 706 10.67 -35.65 -37.84
C ALA A 706 10.12 -35.63 -39.27
N LYS A 707 10.16 -36.79 -39.95
CA LYS A 707 9.67 -36.94 -41.32
C LYS A 707 8.17 -36.66 -41.43
N LYS A 708 7.38 -37.16 -40.49
CA LYS A 708 5.92 -36.97 -40.46
C LYS A 708 5.53 -35.53 -40.12
N ILE A 709 6.23 -34.92 -39.15
CA ILE A 709 6.06 -33.51 -38.80
C ILE A 709 6.39 -32.60 -39.99
N ALA A 710 7.48 -32.85 -40.71
CA ALA A 710 7.85 -32.05 -41.88
C ALA A 710 6.75 -32.07 -42.95
N HIS A 711 6.19 -33.25 -43.23
CA HIS A 711 5.09 -33.40 -44.17
C HIS A 711 3.79 -32.69 -43.73
N LEU A 712 3.49 -32.65 -42.42
CA LEU A 712 2.38 -31.85 -41.90
C LEU A 712 2.61 -30.35 -42.14
N LYS A 713 3.81 -29.85 -41.84
CA LYS A 713 4.18 -28.44 -42.02
C LYS A 713 4.10 -28.02 -43.49
N GLU A 714 4.56 -28.86 -44.41
CA GLU A 714 4.45 -28.61 -45.86
C GLU A 714 2.98 -28.45 -46.32
N LYS A 715 2.06 -29.17 -45.67
CA LYS A 715 0.61 -29.05 -45.92
C LYS A 715 -0.05 -27.91 -45.15
N GLY A 716 0.70 -27.13 -44.39
CA GLY A 716 0.18 -26.02 -43.58
C GLY A 716 -0.52 -26.45 -42.29
N TYR A 717 -0.40 -27.71 -41.87
CA TYR A 717 -0.97 -28.18 -40.61
C TYR A 717 -0.01 -27.96 -39.44
N GLN A 718 -0.57 -27.65 -38.26
CA GLN A 718 0.20 -27.61 -37.03
C GLN A 718 0.69 -29.02 -36.65
N PRO A 719 1.97 -29.20 -36.30
CA PRO A 719 2.49 -30.48 -35.84
C PRO A 719 1.82 -30.94 -34.54
N LEU A 720 1.00 -31.99 -34.63
CA LEU A 720 0.27 -32.53 -33.49
C LEU A 720 0.24 -34.05 -33.53
N ILE A 721 0.61 -34.67 -32.41
CA ILE A 721 0.55 -36.13 -32.21
C ILE A 721 -0.54 -36.45 -31.18
N VAL A 722 -1.36 -37.44 -31.50
CA VAL A 722 -2.33 -38.05 -30.58
C VAL A 722 -1.82 -39.42 -30.15
N THR A 723 -1.88 -39.69 -28.85
CA THR A 723 -1.45 -40.96 -28.23
C THR A 723 -2.29 -41.29 -26.99
N ASP A 724 -2.02 -42.43 -26.37
CA ASP A 724 -2.56 -42.83 -25.08
C ASP A 724 -2.09 -41.92 -23.92
N SER A 725 -2.96 -41.70 -22.93
CA SER A 725 -2.66 -40.83 -21.79
C SER A 725 -1.47 -41.33 -20.96
N PHE A 726 -1.21 -42.63 -20.94
CA PHE A 726 -0.11 -43.21 -20.17
C PHE A 726 1.26 -42.80 -20.70
N ILE A 727 1.42 -42.62 -22.01
CA ILE A 727 2.71 -42.29 -22.65
C ILE A 727 2.82 -40.84 -23.14
N ARG A 728 1.73 -40.07 -23.10
CA ARG A 728 1.65 -38.68 -23.60
C ARG A 728 2.75 -37.76 -23.06
N LYS A 729 2.84 -37.58 -21.74
CA LYS A 729 3.87 -36.72 -21.12
C LYS A 729 5.30 -37.25 -21.30
N PRO A 730 5.60 -38.55 -21.07
CA PRO A 730 6.92 -39.10 -21.35
C PRO A 730 7.36 -38.89 -22.81
N LEU A 731 6.45 -39.07 -23.76
CA LEU A 731 6.72 -38.81 -25.18
C LEU A 731 6.96 -37.32 -25.45
N ARG A 732 6.17 -36.43 -24.84
CA ARG A 732 6.37 -34.97 -24.95
C ARG A 732 7.75 -34.56 -24.45
N GLU A 733 8.20 -35.07 -23.30
CA GLU A 733 9.52 -34.75 -22.73
C GLU A 733 10.67 -35.21 -23.63
N VAL A 734 10.54 -36.39 -24.24
CA VAL A 734 11.52 -36.91 -25.20
C VAL A 734 11.57 -36.05 -26.46
N CYS A 735 10.41 -35.67 -26.99
CA CYS A 735 10.31 -34.90 -28.23
C CYS A 735 10.65 -33.42 -28.06
N LYS A 736 10.42 -32.81 -26.89
CA LYS A 736 10.60 -31.36 -26.61
C LYS A 736 11.98 -30.84 -26.98
N LYS A 737 13.03 -31.67 -26.84
CA LYS A 737 14.42 -31.31 -27.17
C LYS A 737 14.67 -31.16 -28.68
N SER A 738 13.96 -31.93 -29.50
CA SER A 738 14.15 -31.96 -30.96
C SER A 738 13.10 -31.14 -31.69
N PHE A 739 11.89 -31.03 -31.12
CA PHE A 739 10.73 -30.40 -31.75
C PHE A 739 10.00 -29.53 -30.71
N GLN A 740 10.40 -28.25 -30.61
CA GLN A 740 9.86 -27.33 -29.60
C GLN A 740 8.37 -27.05 -29.80
N ASP A 741 7.97 -26.92 -31.06
CA ASP A 741 6.67 -26.57 -31.61
C ASP A 741 5.73 -27.78 -31.86
N LEU A 742 6.19 -29.01 -31.58
CA LEU A 742 5.36 -30.20 -31.61
C LEU A 742 4.37 -30.21 -30.45
N VAL A 743 3.09 -30.44 -30.73
CA VAL A 743 2.06 -30.65 -29.71
C VAL A 743 1.81 -32.15 -29.52
N VAL A 744 1.65 -32.60 -28.28
CA VAL A 744 1.30 -34.00 -27.96
C VAL A 744 0.08 -33.99 -27.03
N ILE A 745 -1.03 -34.54 -27.50
CA ILE A 745 -2.29 -34.65 -26.75
C ILE A 745 -2.69 -36.11 -26.56
N SER A 746 -3.46 -36.38 -25.50
CA SER A 746 -4.07 -37.70 -25.31
C SER A 746 -5.36 -37.82 -26.12
N SER A 747 -5.70 -39.04 -26.56
CA SER A 747 -7.04 -39.33 -27.10
C SER A 747 -8.16 -39.00 -26.10
N GLU A 748 -7.89 -39.08 -24.80
CA GLU A 748 -8.84 -38.76 -23.71
C GLU A 748 -8.98 -37.23 -23.47
N GLU A 749 -8.12 -36.40 -24.06
CA GLU A 749 -8.24 -34.94 -24.02
C GLU A 749 -9.17 -34.41 -25.13
N ILE A 750 -9.59 -35.27 -26.06
CA ILE A 750 -10.50 -34.90 -27.15
C ILE A 750 -11.94 -34.89 -26.62
N ALA A 751 -12.52 -33.69 -26.49
CA ALA A 751 -13.86 -33.52 -25.95
C ALA A 751 -14.95 -33.97 -26.94
N SER A 752 -16.10 -34.38 -26.40
CA SER A 752 -17.29 -34.71 -27.19
C SER A 752 -17.69 -33.56 -28.13
N GLY A 753 -17.92 -33.89 -29.40
CA GLY A 753 -18.27 -32.92 -30.45
C GLY A 753 -17.09 -32.35 -31.23
N TYR A 754 -15.87 -32.81 -30.94
CA TYR A 754 -14.70 -32.69 -31.80
C TYR A 754 -14.38 -34.03 -32.46
N TYR A 755 -13.80 -34.00 -33.66
CA TYR A 755 -13.51 -35.20 -34.44
C TYR A 755 -12.01 -35.29 -34.72
N LEU A 756 -11.44 -36.47 -34.48
CA LEU A 756 -10.04 -36.73 -34.83
C LEU A 756 -9.94 -37.07 -36.33
N ASN A 757 -9.22 -36.24 -37.08
CA ASN A 757 -8.87 -36.52 -38.47
C ASN A 757 -7.42 -36.99 -38.55
N ILE A 758 -7.22 -38.28 -38.79
CA ILE A 758 -5.90 -38.90 -38.83
C ILE A 758 -5.28 -38.63 -40.20
N LEU A 759 -4.26 -37.78 -40.22
CA LEU A 759 -3.56 -37.39 -41.45
C LEU A 759 -2.45 -38.38 -41.84
N ASP A 760 -1.81 -38.99 -40.85
CA ASP A 760 -0.77 -39.99 -41.04
C ASP A 760 -0.57 -40.83 -39.78
N GLU A 761 0.20 -41.91 -39.91
CA GLU A 761 0.61 -42.82 -38.84
C GLU A 761 2.15 -42.89 -38.77
N ILE A 762 2.71 -42.82 -37.57
CA ILE A 762 4.16 -42.96 -37.28
C ILE A 762 4.55 -44.42 -37.14
#